data_AF-A0A165HP27-F1
#
_entry.id   AF-A0A165HP27-F1
#
_cell.length_a   1.000
_cell.length_b   1.000
_cell.length_c   1.000
_cell.angle_alpha   90.00
_cell.angle_beta   90.00
_cell.angle_gamma   90.00
#
_symmetry.space_group_name_H-M   'P 1'
#
loop_
_entity.id
_entity.type
_entity.pdbx_description
1 polymer ?
#
loop_
_entity_poly.entity_id
_entity_poly.type
_entity_poly.pdbx_seq_one_letter_code
_entity_poly.pdbx_strand_id
1 'polypeptide(L)'
;MNTRLQVEHGVTELCYNVDLVELMLRQADAERGGRGGMNAHELQSLCTAEPNGVAIEARVYAENPAKDFAPCPGLLQLVQWHDIPGSRIDTWVFSGSRVTPNYDTDPLIAKLMVHAPTRTAALEGLQEVLSNSKICGPPTNLAFLAAVTSSSAIKAGNTLTSFVQSFVFAPHAIEVVSGGAYTLVQDLPARPAVGKGIPHAGPMDPLTFQLANILVGNARGTAGLEITLTGPELRFLGPAVVALCGPTVDATLDGAPFLQWSRQYVRAGQSLKIGKLVGGGCRAYLAIYGGLPSVADYFGSKSTSPSVGIGGYQGRQLAPGDQLELAAQLPDALVGSASMGNVELPKRLRPMYTTDWKIKAMVGPHDEGYLLPEDIDMIYSTSWKVSHNASRSGIRLVGPVPRWARKDGGEGGSHPSNLVEYGYPIGALNWTGDDPCIFPVDCPNFGGFVSSTTIVRADWWKMGQLKAGDHMQYERVSLEDALEARARLEMFLQSVEGAVSSAAGFDGVQPLDTHSRASSTLSQTWGDAVVGRRSERDQQPEVTYRQGGDDHLIVEYGRETFDLNHRCRVTALESHIRSSKTPSWIADHLTTTMGCCTSLLLFYDGSQLSRARLLEYLLSLEDQLGDLTGTTLTCRRFNLPMTFQSTALRDAIQRYMDTQRPHAPYLPDNLSFVARNNSISTEQLKEILLTGTFVAVVVGFYCGNTVCLPSDPRHRLNCPKMNPSRVYTPEGTVSWGGSCMSLYPVDSPGGYMCLSRTVPCFDTLGWKPGFAATRPWLYRDFDLLTYYEVSEDEMDDMLRMYKAGRYVWEWEEVAFDMAEHNRLLAETVDEVQTLRRKQATAQEEMTRAETESLARWREEKLRLRVDESTIEDLVNDPSIIAVEAPVDANVWKVEVVEGALLKPGQLIAILEAMKLEIAVRLPDDVVPTASSLVKVDKLLVRPGETVKAGGKIALLRKTPIED
;
A
#
# COMPACT_ATOMS: atom_id res chain seq x y z
N MET A 1 -0.30 -9.67 -52.01
CA MET A 1 0.45 -10.85 -51.53
C MET A 1 1.26 -10.40 -50.33
N ASN A 2 1.13 -11.08 -49.19
CA ASN A 2 1.96 -10.83 -48.02
C ASN A 2 3.18 -11.75 -48.12
N THR A 3 4.37 -11.19 -48.32
CA THR A 3 5.62 -11.95 -48.51
C THR A 3 6.25 -12.34 -47.17
N ARG A 4 5.44 -12.85 -46.25
CA ARG A 4 5.82 -13.23 -44.87
C ARG A 4 4.74 -14.13 -44.26
N LEU A 5 5.09 -14.78 -43.14
CA LEU A 5 4.09 -15.44 -42.29
C LEU A 5 3.08 -14.40 -41.77
N GLN A 6 1.82 -14.81 -41.66
CA GLN A 6 0.73 -13.97 -41.14
C GLN A 6 0.40 -14.35 -39.69
N VAL A 7 -0.24 -13.42 -38.98
CA VAL A 7 -0.52 -13.57 -37.54
C VAL A 7 -1.45 -14.77 -37.30
N GLU A 8 -2.45 -14.92 -38.17
CA GLU A 8 -3.50 -15.93 -38.20
C GLU A 8 -3.04 -17.34 -38.65
N HIS A 9 -1.74 -17.60 -38.80
CA HIS A 9 -1.25 -18.89 -39.32
C HIS A 9 -1.67 -20.10 -38.46
N GLY A 10 -1.84 -19.91 -37.15
CA GLY A 10 -2.13 -21.00 -36.21
C GLY A 10 -3.45 -21.74 -36.48
N VAL A 11 -4.45 -21.10 -37.09
CA VAL A 11 -5.67 -21.83 -37.50
C VAL A 11 -5.41 -22.83 -38.64
N THR A 12 -4.42 -22.53 -39.49
CA THR A 12 -4.00 -23.45 -40.56
C THR A 12 -3.24 -24.62 -39.97
N GLU A 13 -2.35 -24.36 -39.01
CA GLU A 13 -1.60 -25.40 -38.29
C GLU A 13 -2.54 -26.40 -37.60
N LEU A 14 -3.60 -25.91 -36.95
CA LEU A 14 -4.58 -26.77 -36.27
C LEU A 14 -5.40 -27.63 -37.24
N CYS A 15 -5.82 -27.10 -38.39
CA CYS A 15 -6.63 -27.83 -39.37
C CYS A 15 -5.83 -28.84 -40.20
N TYR A 16 -4.55 -28.56 -40.47
CA TYR A 16 -3.69 -29.40 -41.32
C TYR A 16 -2.66 -30.21 -40.54
N ASN A 17 -2.54 -30.00 -39.22
CA ASN A 17 -1.56 -30.63 -38.34
C ASN A 17 -0.12 -30.45 -38.86
N VAL A 18 0.22 -29.21 -39.21
CA VAL A 18 1.54 -28.79 -39.70
C VAL A 18 2.09 -27.67 -38.84
N ASP A 19 3.42 -27.58 -38.68
CA ASP A 19 4.10 -26.42 -38.12
C ASP A 19 4.69 -25.60 -39.27
N LEU A 20 4.12 -24.42 -39.52
CA LEU A 20 4.52 -23.58 -40.63
C LEU A 20 5.89 -22.93 -40.40
N VAL A 21 6.24 -22.65 -39.16
CA VAL A 21 7.55 -22.09 -38.80
C VAL A 21 8.64 -23.14 -39.04
N GLU A 22 8.40 -24.38 -38.64
CA GLU A 22 9.30 -25.50 -38.92
C GLU A 22 9.52 -25.68 -40.43
N LEU A 23 8.45 -25.65 -41.23
CA LEU A 23 8.55 -25.76 -42.69
C LEU A 23 9.34 -24.60 -43.30
N MET A 24 9.14 -23.37 -42.82
CA MET A 24 9.93 -22.21 -43.25
C MET A 24 11.42 -22.38 -42.91
N LEU A 25 11.75 -22.89 -41.73
CA LEU A 25 13.14 -23.15 -41.32
C LEU A 25 13.78 -24.26 -42.17
N ARG A 26 13.05 -25.35 -42.43
CA ARG A 26 13.51 -26.45 -43.31
C ARG A 26 13.73 -25.99 -44.75
N GLN A 27 12.84 -25.15 -45.28
CA GLN A 27 12.99 -24.52 -46.60
C GLN A 27 14.24 -23.65 -46.65
N ALA A 28 14.43 -22.77 -45.67
CA ALA A 28 15.59 -21.90 -45.60
C ALA A 28 16.90 -22.68 -45.48
N ASP A 29 16.93 -23.76 -44.69
CA ASP A 29 18.11 -24.64 -44.57
C ASP A 29 18.40 -25.40 -45.87
N ALA A 30 17.38 -25.91 -46.56
CA ALA A 30 17.55 -26.58 -47.83
C ALA A 30 18.10 -25.66 -48.93
N GLU A 31 17.63 -24.42 -48.98
CA GLU A 31 18.15 -23.38 -49.89
C GLU A 31 19.62 -23.03 -49.56
N ARG A 32 19.93 -22.79 -48.28
CA ARG A 32 21.32 -22.53 -47.83
C ARG A 32 22.26 -23.70 -48.10
N GLY A 33 21.75 -24.93 -48.00
CA GLY A 33 22.47 -26.16 -48.32
C GLY A 33 22.63 -26.44 -49.82
N GLY A 34 22.21 -25.54 -50.71
CA GLY A 34 22.39 -25.66 -52.16
C GLY A 34 21.41 -26.63 -52.85
N ARG A 35 20.35 -27.09 -52.14
CA ARG A 35 19.33 -28.00 -52.69
C ARG A 35 18.22 -27.28 -53.46
N GLY A 36 18.22 -25.95 -53.47
CA GLY A 36 17.22 -25.13 -54.17
C GLY A 36 15.83 -25.09 -53.50
N GLY A 37 15.68 -25.70 -52.32
CA GLY A 37 14.43 -25.77 -51.55
C GLY A 37 14.13 -27.17 -51.01
N MET A 38 13.01 -27.32 -50.30
CA MET A 38 12.49 -28.62 -49.87
C MET A 38 12.07 -29.48 -51.07
N ASN A 39 12.07 -30.80 -50.89
CA ASN A 39 11.69 -31.74 -51.93
C ASN A 39 10.18 -31.64 -52.22
N ALA A 40 9.80 -31.51 -53.49
CA ALA A 40 8.40 -31.41 -53.91
C ALA A 40 7.54 -32.62 -53.50
N HIS A 41 8.10 -33.83 -53.48
CA HIS A 41 7.39 -35.04 -53.04
C HIS A 41 7.14 -35.04 -51.53
N GLU A 42 8.06 -34.48 -50.74
CA GLU A 42 7.89 -34.31 -49.29
C GLU A 42 6.77 -33.31 -48.99
N LEU A 43 6.77 -32.15 -49.66
CA LEU A 43 5.69 -31.16 -49.55
C LEU A 43 4.34 -31.74 -49.97
N GLN A 44 4.31 -32.50 -51.06
CA GLN A 44 3.08 -33.11 -51.56
C GLN A 44 2.55 -34.21 -50.62
N SER A 45 3.43 -34.87 -49.86
CA SER A 45 3.03 -35.84 -48.83
C SER A 45 2.40 -35.20 -47.59
N LEU A 46 2.68 -33.91 -47.34
CA LEU A 46 2.07 -33.13 -46.25
C LEU A 46 0.71 -32.53 -46.64
N CYS A 47 0.39 -32.48 -47.93
CA CYS A 47 -0.91 -31.98 -48.40
C CYS A 47 -2.03 -32.99 -48.13
N THR A 48 -2.96 -32.65 -47.23
CA THR A 48 -4.24 -33.35 -47.11
C THR A 48 -5.24 -32.81 -48.13
N ALA A 49 -6.15 -33.66 -48.61
CA ALA A 49 -7.17 -33.26 -49.59
C ALA A 49 -8.25 -32.34 -48.98
N GLU A 50 -8.51 -32.48 -47.67
CA GLU A 50 -9.47 -31.68 -46.91
C GLU A 50 -8.87 -31.28 -45.55
N PRO A 51 -9.27 -30.13 -44.98
CA PRO A 51 -8.89 -29.76 -43.63
C PRO A 51 -9.55 -30.69 -42.61
N ASN A 52 -8.82 -31.07 -41.56
CA ASN A 52 -9.38 -31.80 -40.44
C ASN A 52 -10.12 -30.83 -39.52
N GLY A 53 -11.45 -30.78 -39.60
CA GLY A 53 -12.28 -29.91 -38.75
C GLY A 53 -12.19 -28.41 -39.09
N VAL A 54 -12.52 -27.56 -38.11
CA VAL A 54 -12.56 -26.10 -38.23
C VAL A 54 -11.85 -25.47 -37.04
N ALA A 55 -10.98 -24.50 -37.31
CA ALA A 55 -10.34 -23.68 -36.29
C ALA A 55 -10.71 -22.19 -36.45
N ILE A 56 -10.91 -21.49 -35.33
CA ILE A 56 -11.23 -20.06 -35.29
C ILE A 56 -10.27 -19.37 -34.31
N GLU A 57 -9.71 -18.22 -34.72
CA GLU A 57 -8.83 -17.37 -33.89
C GLU A 57 -9.58 -16.11 -33.44
N ALA A 58 -9.38 -15.73 -32.18
CA ALA A 58 -9.70 -14.41 -31.64
C ALA A 58 -8.42 -13.74 -31.10
N ARG A 59 -8.26 -12.45 -31.37
CA ARG A 59 -7.07 -11.68 -30.98
C ARG A 59 -7.39 -10.77 -29.80
N VAL A 60 -6.78 -11.09 -28.66
CA VAL A 60 -6.95 -10.33 -27.43
C VAL A 60 -5.96 -9.19 -27.41
N TYR A 61 -6.47 -7.98 -27.28
CA TYR A 61 -5.75 -6.71 -27.33
C TYR A 61 -5.91 -5.91 -26.05
N ALA A 62 -4.85 -5.22 -25.64
CA ALA A 62 -4.88 -4.20 -24.59
C ALA A 62 -5.48 -2.89 -25.15
N GLU A 63 -6.74 -2.93 -25.52
CA GLU A 63 -7.50 -1.83 -26.12
C GLU A 63 -8.82 -1.62 -25.38
N ASN A 64 -9.36 -0.41 -25.48
CA ASN A 64 -10.68 -0.09 -24.95
C ASN A 64 -11.72 0.04 -26.08
N PRO A 65 -12.59 -0.97 -26.29
CA PRO A 65 -13.64 -0.92 -27.31
C PRO A 65 -14.65 0.23 -27.11
N ALA A 66 -14.78 0.77 -25.90
CA ALA A 66 -15.69 1.89 -25.61
C ALA A 66 -15.11 3.25 -26.03
N LYS A 67 -13.80 3.32 -26.31
CA LYS A 67 -13.07 4.53 -26.72
C LYS A 67 -12.34 4.31 -28.04
N ASP A 68 -13.09 3.88 -29.06
CA ASP A 68 -12.58 3.69 -30.42
C ASP A 68 -11.32 2.81 -30.48
N PHE A 69 -11.25 1.78 -29.62
CA PHE A 69 -10.11 0.85 -29.51
C PHE A 69 -8.78 1.53 -29.12
N ALA A 70 -8.84 2.59 -28.32
CA ALA A 70 -7.64 3.26 -27.82
C ALA A 70 -6.72 2.28 -27.06
N PRO A 71 -5.39 2.33 -27.29
CA PRO A 71 -4.43 1.44 -26.63
C PRO A 71 -4.35 1.75 -25.13
N CYS A 72 -4.30 0.69 -24.32
CA CYS A 72 -4.36 0.76 -22.87
C CYS A 72 -3.11 0.11 -22.24
N PRO A 73 -1.99 0.84 -22.15
CA PRO A 73 -0.80 0.35 -21.46
C PRO A 73 -1.06 0.27 -19.95
N GLY A 74 -0.41 -0.68 -19.28
CA GLY A 74 -0.65 -0.90 -17.86
C GLY A 74 -0.05 -2.20 -17.32
N LEU A 75 -0.20 -2.40 -16.03
CA LEU A 75 0.17 -3.64 -15.35
C LEU A 75 -0.99 -4.64 -15.47
N LEU A 76 -0.73 -5.82 -16.03
CA LEU A 76 -1.65 -6.95 -15.97
C LEU A 76 -1.52 -7.61 -14.59
N GLN A 77 -2.45 -7.31 -13.68
CA GLN A 77 -2.40 -7.82 -12.30
C GLN A 77 -2.75 -9.31 -12.21
N LEU A 78 -3.65 -9.77 -13.08
CA LEU A 78 -4.03 -11.17 -13.21
C LEU A 78 -4.20 -11.51 -14.68
N VAL A 79 -3.57 -12.59 -15.12
CA VAL A 79 -3.78 -13.21 -16.43
C VAL A 79 -4.10 -14.68 -16.18
N GLN A 80 -5.34 -15.07 -16.43
CA GLN A 80 -5.81 -16.44 -16.31
C GLN A 80 -6.58 -16.81 -17.58
N TRP A 81 -6.07 -17.80 -18.29
CA TRP A 81 -6.73 -18.34 -19.47
C TRP A 81 -7.55 -19.58 -19.11
N HIS A 82 -8.72 -19.73 -19.72
CA HIS A 82 -9.51 -20.96 -19.63
C HIS A 82 -9.08 -21.92 -20.75
N ASP A 83 -8.61 -23.12 -20.42
CA ASP A 83 -8.17 -24.10 -21.41
C ASP A 83 -9.20 -25.21 -21.57
N ILE A 84 -9.55 -25.54 -22.81
CA ILE A 84 -10.48 -26.59 -23.20
C ILE A 84 -9.80 -27.53 -24.21
N PRO A 85 -10.26 -28.78 -24.37
CA PRO A 85 -9.73 -29.66 -25.41
C PRO A 85 -9.85 -29.02 -26.80
N GLY A 86 -8.72 -28.85 -27.48
CA GLY A 86 -8.65 -28.20 -28.79
C GLY A 86 -8.42 -26.69 -28.77
N SER A 87 -8.28 -26.05 -27.60
CA SER A 87 -7.78 -24.67 -27.55
C SER A 87 -6.25 -24.60 -27.63
N ARG A 88 -5.76 -23.54 -28.28
CA ARG A 88 -4.35 -23.14 -28.32
C ARG A 88 -4.29 -21.64 -28.06
N ILE A 89 -3.48 -21.24 -27.08
CA ILE A 89 -3.32 -19.84 -26.69
C ILE A 89 -1.85 -19.46 -26.88
N ASP A 90 -1.57 -18.71 -27.94
CA ASP A 90 -0.26 -18.15 -28.17
C ASP A 90 -0.19 -16.79 -27.46
N THR A 91 0.57 -16.70 -26.37
CA THR A 91 0.72 -15.46 -25.58
C THR A 91 2.15 -15.26 -25.11
N TRP A 92 2.51 -14.01 -24.83
CA TRP A 92 3.79 -13.64 -24.22
C TRP A 92 3.62 -13.06 -22.81
N VAL A 93 2.36 -12.83 -22.38
CA VAL A 93 2.05 -12.19 -21.10
C VAL A 93 1.73 -13.21 -20.02
N PHE A 94 1.95 -12.78 -18.79
CA PHE A 94 1.59 -13.49 -17.56
C PHE A 94 1.24 -12.46 -16.47
N SER A 95 0.70 -12.90 -15.34
CA SER A 95 0.41 -12.02 -14.20
C SER A 95 1.68 -11.27 -13.76
N GLY A 96 1.69 -9.94 -13.91
CA GLY A 96 2.83 -9.07 -13.64
C GLY A 96 3.53 -8.51 -14.86
N SER A 97 3.14 -8.96 -16.07
CA SER A 97 3.55 -8.33 -17.32
C SER A 97 3.03 -6.89 -17.40
N ARG A 98 3.89 -5.98 -17.85
CA ARG A 98 3.51 -4.59 -18.13
C ARG A 98 3.43 -4.37 -19.63
N VAL A 99 2.25 -4.00 -20.11
CA VAL A 99 2.02 -3.61 -21.51
C VAL A 99 2.52 -2.18 -21.68
N THR A 100 3.51 -1.98 -22.57
CA THR A 100 4.11 -0.67 -22.84
C THR A 100 3.50 -0.03 -24.09
N PRO A 101 3.43 1.31 -24.18
CA PRO A 101 2.99 1.99 -25.39
C PRO A 101 4.09 2.07 -26.48
N ASN A 102 5.31 1.60 -26.20
CA ASN A 102 6.50 1.85 -27.02
C ASN A 102 6.53 1.11 -28.37
N TYR A 103 5.75 0.05 -28.54
CA TYR A 103 5.70 -0.71 -29.78
C TYR A 103 4.55 -0.21 -30.64
N ASP A 104 4.90 0.52 -31.69
CA ASP A 104 4.01 1.30 -32.58
C ASP A 104 2.98 0.45 -33.38
N THR A 105 2.94 -0.89 -33.22
CA THR A 105 2.20 -1.78 -34.14
C THR A 105 1.39 -2.94 -33.56
N ASP A 106 1.34 -3.22 -32.25
CA ASP A 106 0.33 -4.18 -31.75
C ASP A 106 0.23 -4.20 -30.20
N PRO A 107 -0.89 -3.76 -29.59
CA PRO A 107 -1.19 -4.04 -28.18
C PRO A 107 -1.59 -5.51 -27.94
N LEU A 108 -1.08 -6.45 -28.74
CA LEU A 108 -1.50 -7.85 -28.77
C LEU A 108 -1.08 -8.55 -27.48
N ILE A 109 -2.06 -9.06 -26.75
CA ILE A 109 -1.88 -9.83 -25.52
C ILE A 109 -1.75 -11.32 -25.84
N ALA A 110 -2.69 -11.84 -26.63
CA ALA A 110 -2.75 -13.25 -26.97
C ALA A 110 -3.53 -13.50 -28.26
N LYS A 111 -3.22 -14.62 -28.93
CA LYS A 111 -4.06 -15.22 -29.96
C LYS A 111 -4.69 -16.47 -29.36
N LEU A 112 -6.00 -16.46 -29.25
CA LEU A 112 -6.78 -17.56 -28.72
C LEU A 112 -7.41 -18.30 -29.89
N MET A 113 -7.07 -19.57 -30.06
CA MET A 113 -7.58 -20.41 -31.12
C MET A 113 -8.33 -21.59 -30.54
N VAL A 114 -9.43 -21.99 -31.18
CA VAL A 114 -10.17 -23.21 -30.83
C VAL A 114 -10.39 -24.04 -32.09
N HIS A 115 -10.03 -25.32 -32.02
CA HIS A 115 -10.21 -26.33 -33.06
C HIS A 115 -11.29 -27.34 -32.67
N ALA A 116 -12.25 -27.58 -33.56
CA ALA A 116 -13.33 -28.54 -33.34
C ALA A 116 -13.81 -29.19 -34.65
N PRO A 117 -14.57 -30.31 -34.59
CA PRO A 117 -15.07 -30.98 -35.79
C PRO A 117 -16.03 -30.13 -36.65
N THR A 118 -16.72 -29.16 -36.04
CA THR A 118 -17.68 -28.28 -36.73
C THR A 118 -17.47 -26.82 -36.36
N ARG A 119 -17.86 -25.91 -37.26
CA ARG A 119 -17.80 -24.46 -37.02
C ARG A 119 -18.60 -24.03 -35.78
N THR A 120 -19.77 -24.63 -35.55
CA THR A 120 -20.61 -24.33 -34.38
C THR A 120 -19.89 -24.71 -33.08
N ALA A 121 -19.32 -25.92 -33.02
CA ALA A 121 -18.56 -26.36 -31.85
C ALA A 121 -17.32 -25.49 -31.61
N ALA A 122 -16.61 -25.06 -32.67
CA ALA A 122 -15.46 -24.17 -32.54
C ALA A 122 -15.87 -22.79 -32.01
N LEU A 123 -17.01 -22.24 -32.45
CA LEU A 123 -17.53 -20.97 -31.94
C LEU A 123 -18.00 -21.07 -30.48
N GLU A 124 -18.67 -22.17 -30.11
CA GLU A 124 -19.12 -22.41 -28.74
C GLU A 124 -17.92 -22.55 -27.79
N GLY A 125 -16.91 -23.34 -28.18
CA GLY A 125 -15.66 -23.45 -27.42
C GLY A 125 -14.91 -22.11 -27.32
N LEU A 126 -14.85 -21.34 -28.41
CA LEU A 126 -14.23 -20.02 -28.40
C LEU A 126 -14.97 -19.05 -27.46
N GLN A 127 -16.31 -19.08 -27.47
CA GLN A 127 -17.13 -18.28 -26.57
C GLN A 127 -16.88 -18.68 -25.11
N GLU A 128 -16.79 -19.98 -24.82
CA GLU A 128 -16.50 -20.49 -23.48
C GLU A 128 -15.12 -20.00 -22.99
N VAL A 129 -14.08 -20.15 -23.81
CA VAL A 129 -12.73 -19.69 -23.45
C VAL A 129 -12.70 -18.18 -23.22
N LEU A 130 -13.29 -17.38 -24.11
CA LEU A 130 -13.30 -15.93 -23.99
C LEU A 130 -14.06 -15.44 -22.75
N SER A 131 -15.19 -16.09 -22.42
CA SER A 131 -16.04 -15.69 -21.29
C SER A 131 -15.48 -16.11 -19.92
N ASN A 132 -14.73 -17.22 -19.88
CA ASN A 132 -14.16 -17.76 -18.65
C ASN A 132 -12.70 -17.34 -18.40
N SER A 133 -12.01 -16.82 -19.43
CA SER A 133 -10.69 -16.20 -19.27
C SER A 133 -10.80 -14.85 -18.54
N LYS A 134 -9.81 -14.52 -17.73
CA LYS A 134 -9.77 -13.29 -16.92
C LYS A 134 -8.45 -12.56 -17.11
N ILE A 135 -8.55 -11.29 -17.47
CA ILE A 135 -7.42 -10.38 -17.57
C ILE A 135 -7.77 -9.12 -16.79
N CYS A 136 -7.08 -8.90 -15.67
CA CYS A 136 -7.32 -7.75 -14.78
C CYS A 136 -6.17 -6.75 -14.90
N GLY A 137 -6.50 -5.46 -14.94
CA GLY A 137 -5.55 -4.36 -15.08
C GLY A 137 -6.11 -3.28 -16.02
N PRO A 138 -5.41 -2.93 -17.11
CA PRO A 138 -5.95 -2.04 -18.13
C PRO A 138 -7.14 -2.67 -18.88
N PRO A 139 -7.99 -1.85 -19.53
CA PRO A 139 -9.04 -2.33 -20.43
C PRO A 139 -8.50 -3.26 -21.53
N THR A 140 -9.28 -4.28 -21.85
CA THR A 140 -9.01 -5.20 -22.96
C THR A 140 -10.25 -5.38 -23.84
N ASN A 141 -10.06 -5.89 -25.05
CA ASN A 141 -11.16 -6.22 -25.94
C ASN A 141 -11.81 -7.59 -25.66
N LEU A 142 -11.47 -8.27 -24.56
CA LEU A 142 -11.92 -9.65 -24.28
C LEU A 142 -13.45 -9.78 -24.27
N ALA A 143 -14.13 -8.90 -23.53
CA ALA A 143 -15.60 -8.87 -23.46
C ALA A 143 -16.24 -8.53 -24.81
N PHE A 144 -15.59 -7.69 -25.61
CA PHE A 144 -16.04 -7.37 -26.96
C PHE A 144 -15.95 -8.59 -27.87
N LEU A 145 -14.87 -9.38 -27.81
CA LEU A 145 -14.73 -10.62 -28.58
C LEU A 145 -15.79 -11.66 -28.19
N ALA A 146 -16.09 -11.79 -26.89
CA ALA A 146 -17.17 -12.66 -26.40
C ALA A 146 -18.56 -12.22 -26.94
N ALA A 147 -18.82 -10.91 -27.00
CA ALA A 147 -20.05 -10.36 -27.58
C ALA A 147 -20.13 -10.58 -29.11
N VAL A 148 -19.02 -10.42 -29.83
CA VAL A 148 -18.96 -10.64 -31.28
C VAL A 148 -19.21 -12.11 -31.63
N THR A 149 -18.54 -13.04 -30.93
CA THR A 149 -18.66 -14.49 -31.17
C THR A 149 -20.06 -15.04 -30.84
N SER A 150 -20.74 -14.44 -29.87
CA SER A 150 -22.12 -14.83 -29.50
C SER A 150 -23.19 -14.28 -30.44
N SER A 151 -22.87 -13.32 -31.31
CA SER A 151 -23.82 -12.67 -32.23
C SER A 151 -24.45 -13.63 -33.24
N SER A 152 -25.72 -13.40 -33.58
CA SER A 152 -26.46 -14.21 -34.56
C SER A 152 -25.86 -14.14 -35.97
N ALA A 153 -25.28 -12.98 -36.34
CA ALA A 153 -24.63 -12.78 -37.63
C ALA A 153 -23.39 -13.66 -37.81
N ILE A 154 -22.52 -13.73 -36.79
CA ILE A 154 -21.34 -14.61 -36.80
C ILE A 154 -21.77 -16.08 -36.79
N LYS A 155 -22.77 -16.46 -35.98
CA LYS A 155 -23.30 -17.83 -35.96
C LYS A 155 -23.84 -18.26 -37.32
N ALA A 156 -24.56 -17.39 -38.01
CA ALA A 156 -25.09 -17.65 -39.36
C ALA A 156 -24.02 -17.61 -40.47
N GLY A 157 -22.83 -17.06 -40.21
CA GLY A 157 -21.78 -16.88 -41.22
C GLY A 157 -22.03 -15.72 -42.18
N ASN A 158 -23.01 -14.85 -41.89
CA ASN A 158 -23.42 -13.73 -42.73
C ASN A 158 -22.67 -12.44 -42.34
N THR A 159 -21.35 -12.47 -42.37
CA THR A 159 -20.51 -11.32 -41.98
C THR A 159 -19.71 -10.76 -43.15
N LEU A 160 -19.80 -9.45 -43.33
CA LEU A 160 -18.98 -8.68 -44.28
C LEU A 160 -17.73 -8.13 -43.57
N THR A 161 -16.76 -7.66 -44.35
CA THR A 161 -15.56 -7.00 -43.82
C THR A 161 -15.86 -5.74 -43.00
N SER A 162 -17.02 -5.11 -43.23
CA SER A 162 -17.50 -3.94 -42.47
C SER A 162 -18.31 -4.28 -41.21
N PHE A 163 -18.54 -5.57 -40.90
CA PHE A 163 -19.44 -6.01 -39.82
C PHE A 163 -19.11 -5.34 -38.47
N VAL A 164 -17.83 -5.31 -38.10
CA VAL A 164 -17.35 -4.73 -36.85
C VAL A 164 -17.69 -3.23 -36.74
N GLN A 165 -17.67 -2.49 -37.85
CA GLN A 165 -18.01 -1.06 -37.86
C GLN A 165 -19.49 -0.80 -37.53
N SER A 166 -20.35 -1.77 -37.81
CA SER A 166 -21.80 -1.69 -37.54
C SER A 166 -22.22 -2.41 -36.25
N PHE A 167 -21.31 -3.09 -35.57
CA PHE A 167 -21.62 -3.85 -34.37
C PHE A 167 -21.70 -2.93 -33.15
N VAL A 168 -22.87 -2.88 -32.51
CA VAL A 168 -23.07 -2.07 -31.30
C VAL A 168 -22.67 -2.88 -30.08
N PHE A 169 -21.56 -2.51 -29.46
CA PHE A 169 -21.10 -3.09 -28.20
C PHE A 169 -21.37 -2.12 -27.05
N ALA A 170 -22.06 -2.60 -26.01
CA ALA A 170 -22.32 -1.85 -24.79
C ALA A 170 -21.67 -2.59 -23.61
N PRO A 171 -20.51 -2.13 -23.10
CA PRO A 171 -19.86 -2.78 -21.97
C PRO A 171 -20.60 -2.50 -20.66
N HIS A 172 -20.67 -3.52 -19.80
CA HIS A 172 -21.11 -3.36 -18.42
C HIS A 172 -19.95 -2.83 -17.57
N ALA A 173 -19.70 -1.53 -17.65
CA ALA A 173 -18.58 -0.91 -16.96
C ALA A 173 -18.85 0.53 -16.54
N ILE A 174 -18.04 1.02 -15.61
CA ILE A 174 -17.88 2.42 -15.24
C ILE A 174 -16.62 2.93 -15.91
N GLU A 175 -16.73 4.03 -16.65
CA GLU A 175 -15.61 4.82 -17.12
C GLU A 175 -15.29 5.91 -16.09
N VAL A 176 -14.02 6.01 -15.69
CA VAL A 176 -13.54 7.10 -14.86
C VAL A 176 -13.22 8.30 -15.75
N VAL A 177 -14.07 9.33 -15.70
CA VAL A 177 -13.85 10.60 -16.40
C VAL A 177 -12.79 11.42 -15.65
N SER A 178 -12.93 11.50 -14.32
CA SER A 178 -11.91 12.05 -13.43
C SER A 178 -11.78 11.20 -12.16
N GLY A 179 -10.55 11.02 -11.65
CA GLY A 179 -10.26 10.17 -10.49
C GLY A 179 -10.57 10.79 -9.12
N GLY A 180 -10.96 12.07 -9.08
CA GLY A 180 -11.03 12.85 -7.85
C GLY A 180 -9.65 13.13 -7.24
N ALA A 181 -9.62 13.57 -5.99
CA ALA A 181 -8.36 13.86 -5.30
C ALA A 181 -7.60 12.58 -4.93
N TYR A 182 -8.30 11.60 -4.35
CA TYR A 182 -7.71 10.32 -3.95
C TYR A 182 -8.82 9.27 -3.76
N THR A 183 -9.13 8.55 -4.84
CA THR A 183 -10.17 7.50 -4.89
C THR A 183 -9.55 6.11 -5.04
N LEU A 184 -9.87 5.21 -4.12
CA LEU A 184 -9.28 3.86 -4.04
C LEU A 184 -10.35 2.78 -4.06
N VAL A 185 -10.02 1.61 -4.61
CA VAL A 185 -10.82 0.39 -4.41
C VAL A 185 -10.49 -0.19 -3.04
N GLN A 186 -11.51 -0.42 -2.22
CA GLN A 186 -11.38 -1.01 -0.89
C GLN A 186 -12.43 -2.09 -0.66
N ASP A 187 -12.07 -3.10 0.14
CA ASP A 187 -12.94 -4.17 0.60
C ASP A 187 -12.69 -4.46 2.09
N LEU A 188 -13.53 -5.30 2.70
CA LEU A 188 -13.42 -5.67 4.11
C LEU A 188 -13.56 -7.20 4.24
N PRO A 189 -12.72 -7.90 5.01
CA PRO A 189 -11.74 -7.42 5.99
C PRO A 189 -10.40 -6.99 5.38
N ALA A 190 -10.27 -6.86 4.07
CA ALA A 190 -9.00 -6.67 3.39
C ALA A 190 -8.01 -7.83 3.65
N ARG A 191 -6.76 -7.55 4.02
CA ARG A 191 -5.69 -8.57 4.10
C ARG A 191 -4.92 -8.59 5.44
N PRO A 192 -5.60 -8.76 6.58
CA PRO A 192 -4.95 -8.67 7.89
C PRO A 192 -4.00 -9.84 8.18
N ALA A 193 -4.20 -10.99 7.56
CA ALA A 193 -3.47 -12.23 7.88
C ALA A 193 -2.07 -12.33 7.24
N VAL A 194 -1.77 -11.51 6.22
CA VAL A 194 -0.58 -11.68 5.37
C VAL A 194 0.73 -11.42 6.14
N GLY A 195 0.76 -10.36 6.94
CA GLY A 195 1.94 -9.94 7.70
C GLY A 195 3.12 -9.49 6.82
N LYS A 196 4.35 -9.65 7.33
CA LYS A 196 5.62 -9.40 6.62
C LYS A 196 5.70 -8.04 5.90
N GLY A 197 5.12 -7.00 6.52
CA GLY A 197 5.19 -5.62 6.03
C GLY A 197 4.19 -5.28 4.93
N ILE A 198 3.36 -6.23 4.47
CA ILE A 198 2.27 -5.92 3.55
C ILE A 198 1.16 -5.23 4.36
N PRO A 199 0.72 -4.01 3.98
CA PRO A 199 -0.27 -3.29 4.76
C PRO A 199 -1.62 -4.00 4.76
N HIS A 200 -2.35 -3.89 5.88
CA HIS A 200 -3.68 -4.47 6.06
C HIS A 200 -4.69 -3.91 5.06
N ALA A 201 -4.63 -2.60 4.78
CA ALA A 201 -5.51 -1.89 3.86
C ALA A 201 -6.99 -1.91 4.30
N GLY A 202 -7.92 -1.82 3.33
CA GLY A 202 -9.34 -1.73 3.59
C GLY A 202 -9.83 -0.29 3.78
N PRO A 203 -11.14 -0.11 4.02
CA PRO A 203 -11.72 1.20 4.26
C PRO A 203 -11.20 1.79 5.58
N MET A 204 -10.80 3.06 5.57
CA MET A 204 -10.40 3.78 6.80
C MET A 204 -11.57 3.92 7.78
N ASP A 205 -12.78 4.03 7.24
CA ASP A 205 -14.05 4.04 7.98
C ASP A 205 -14.86 2.78 7.60
N PRO A 206 -14.69 1.67 8.35
CA PRO A 206 -15.38 0.42 8.06
C PRO A 206 -16.87 0.47 8.37
N LEU A 207 -17.36 1.40 9.20
CA LEU A 207 -18.78 1.50 9.54
C LEU A 207 -19.56 2.00 8.31
N THR A 208 -19.17 3.15 7.76
CA THR A 208 -19.83 3.77 6.63
C THR A 208 -19.72 2.91 5.37
N PHE A 209 -18.57 2.26 5.16
CA PHE A 209 -18.37 1.35 4.04
C PHE A 209 -19.38 0.18 4.07
N GLN A 210 -19.55 -0.47 5.22
CA GLN A 210 -20.50 -1.57 5.36
C GLN A 210 -21.95 -1.10 5.18
N LEU A 211 -22.31 0.07 5.72
CA LEU A 211 -23.65 0.65 5.52
C LEU A 211 -23.94 0.92 4.04
N ALA A 212 -22.97 1.42 3.27
CA ALA A 212 -23.12 1.62 1.82
C ALA A 212 -23.37 0.29 1.09
N ASN A 213 -22.61 -0.76 1.44
CA ASN A 213 -22.79 -2.10 0.87
C ASN A 213 -24.16 -2.71 1.21
N ILE A 214 -24.60 -2.59 2.47
CA ILE A 214 -25.92 -3.05 2.90
C ILE A 214 -27.02 -2.37 2.09
N LEU A 215 -26.92 -1.04 1.86
CA LEU A 215 -27.93 -0.29 1.11
C LEU A 215 -28.07 -0.77 -0.33
N VAL A 216 -26.99 -1.12 -1.03
CA VAL A 216 -27.09 -1.67 -2.39
C VAL A 216 -27.49 -3.15 -2.43
N GLY A 217 -27.51 -3.84 -1.29
CA GLY A 217 -27.83 -5.27 -1.18
C GLY A 217 -26.62 -6.19 -1.35
N ASN A 218 -25.42 -5.68 -1.14
CA ASN A 218 -24.18 -6.46 -1.14
C ASN A 218 -23.92 -7.09 0.22
N ALA A 219 -23.10 -8.15 0.24
CA ALA A 219 -22.43 -8.56 1.47
C ALA A 219 -21.58 -7.38 2.01
N ARG A 220 -21.55 -7.19 3.32
CA ARG A 220 -20.96 -6.00 3.98
C ARG A 220 -19.52 -5.66 3.55
N GLY A 221 -18.74 -6.69 3.22
CA GLY A 221 -17.34 -6.57 2.82
C GLY A 221 -17.06 -6.43 1.32
N THR A 222 -18.10 -6.41 0.49
CA THR A 222 -17.95 -6.34 -0.98
C THR A 222 -17.19 -5.10 -1.41
N ALA A 223 -16.29 -5.24 -2.39
CA ALA A 223 -15.44 -4.14 -2.84
C ALA A 223 -16.25 -2.93 -3.34
N GLY A 224 -15.84 -1.73 -2.92
CA GLY A 224 -16.41 -0.45 -3.31
C GLY A 224 -15.32 0.62 -3.41
N LEU A 225 -15.73 1.88 -3.64
CA LEU A 225 -14.80 3.00 -3.76
C LEU A 225 -14.73 3.81 -2.46
N GLU A 226 -13.54 3.96 -1.91
CA GLU A 226 -13.22 4.95 -0.87
C GLU A 226 -12.82 6.27 -1.55
N ILE A 227 -13.51 7.35 -1.19
CA ILE A 227 -13.34 8.69 -1.77
C ILE A 227 -12.82 9.62 -0.68
N THR A 228 -11.66 10.24 -0.87
CA THR A 228 -11.05 11.16 0.10
C THR A 228 -11.08 12.61 -0.41
N LEU A 229 -11.59 13.54 0.40
CA LEU A 229 -11.72 14.99 0.16
C LEU A 229 -12.60 15.43 -1.03
N THR A 230 -12.31 14.98 -2.25
CA THR A 230 -13.07 15.31 -3.47
C THR A 230 -13.19 14.07 -4.34
N GLY A 231 -14.41 13.79 -4.78
CA GLY A 231 -14.73 12.55 -5.48
C GLY A 231 -14.47 12.55 -6.99
N PRO A 232 -14.65 11.38 -7.60
CA PRO A 232 -14.50 11.19 -9.03
C PRO A 232 -15.74 11.66 -9.82
N GLU A 233 -15.56 11.78 -11.12
CA GLU A 233 -16.64 11.80 -12.10
C GLU A 233 -16.66 10.47 -12.84
N LEU A 234 -17.78 9.77 -12.74
CA LEU A 234 -17.95 8.39 -13.20
C LEU A 234 -19.07 8.33 -14.23
N ARG A 235 -18.77 7.87 -15.43
CA ARG A 235 -19.75 7.62 -16.49
C ARG A 235 -20.09 6.15 -16.54
N PHE A 236 -21.36 5.82 -16.37
CA PHE A 236 -21.85 4.45 -16.37
C PHE A 236 -22.15 4.02 -17.80
N LEU A 237 -21.41 3.04 -18.34
CA LEU A 237 -21.64 2.50 -19.69
C LEU A 237 -22.75 1.43 -19.69
N GLY A 238 -22.94 0.76 -18.56
CA GLY A 238 -24.07 -0.14 -18.29
C GLY A 238 -24.94 0.37 -17.13
N PRO A 239 -26.15 -0.20 -16.93
CA PRO A 239 -26.97 0.12 -15.77
C PRO A 239 -26.30 -0.36 -14.47
N ALA A 240 -26.52 0.35 -13.37
CA ALA A 240 -25.97 0.01 -12.05
C ALA A 240 -26.92 0.39 -10.91
N VAL A 241 -26.73 -0.25 -9.75
CA VAL A 241 -27.34 0.14 -8.48
C VAL A 241 -26.22 0.57 -7.55
N VAL A 242 -26.31 1.79 -7.03
CA VAL A 242 -25.24 2.42 -6.23
C VAL A 242 -25.79 3.07 -4.97
N ALA A 243 -24.93 3.25 -3.96
CA ALA A 243 -25.23 4.05 -2.78
C ALA A 243 -23.97 4.84 -2.36
N LEU A 244 -24.13 6.15 -2.18
CA LEU A 244 -23.08 7.04 -1.67
C LEU A 244 -23.37 7.37 -0.19
N CYS A 245 -22.47 6.96 0.69
CA CYS A 245 -22.56 7.20 2.14
C CYS A 245 -21.31 7.93 2.65
N GLY A 246 -21.42 8.60 3.79
CA GLY A 246 -20.35 9.40 4.37
C GLY A 246 -20.82 10.81 4.76
N PRO A 247 -19.86 11.74 4.95
CA PRO A 247 -20.14 13.16 5.04
C PRO A 247 -20.99 13.67 3.88
N THR A 248 -21.57 14.86 4.06
CA THR A 248 -22.34 15.49 2.99
C THR A 248 -21.44 15.75 1.79
N VAL A 249 -21.90 15.45 0.58
CA VAL A 249 -21.17 15.72 -0.67
C VAL A 249 -22.09 16.41 -1.65
N ASP A 250 -21.56 17.39 -2.37
CA ASP A 250 -22.22 17.93 -3.56
C ASP A 250 -22.10 16.93 -4.72
N ALA A 251 -23.04 15.97 -4.77
CA ALA A 251 -23.07 14.92 -5.78
C ALA A 251 -24.25 15.13 -6.73
N THR A 252 -24.01 14.93 -8.03
CA THR A 252 -25.03 15.07 -9.08
C THR A 252 -25.02 13.89 -10.05
N LEU A 253 -26.19 13.51 -10.54
CA LEU A 253 -26.40 12.52 -11.59
C LEU A 253 -27.02 13.23 -12.79
N ASP A 254 -26.27 13.33 -13.89
CA ASP A 254 -26.62 14.15 -15.07
C ASP A 254 -27.04 15.59 -14.71
N GLY A 255 -26.37 16.17 -13.71
CA GLY A 255 -26.64 17.52 -13.20
C GLY A 255 -27.80 17.62 -12.20
N ALA A 256 -28.60 16.57 -12.00
CA ALA A 256 -29.62 16.54 -10.95
C ALA A 256 -29.00 16.13 -9.59
N PRO A 257 -29.48 16.66 -8.45
CA PRO A 257 -28.95 16.28 -7.14
C PRO A 257 -29.03 14.78 -6.87
N PHE A 258 -27.93 14.18 -6.40
CA PHE A 258 -27.87 12.78 -6.02
C PHE A 258 -28.24 12.60 -4.54
N LEU A 259 -29.15 11.66 -4.25
CA LEU A 259 -29.57 11.38 -2.87
C LEU A 259 -28.54 10.47 -2.17
N GLN A 260 -27.82 11.01 -1.18
CA GLN A 260 -26.91 10.23 -0.34
C GLN A 260 -27.69 9.36 0.66
N TRP A 261 -27.05 8.29 1.16
CA TRP A 261 -27.62 7.34 2.12
C TRP A 261 -28.87 6.62 1.60
N SER A 262 -29.03 6.54 0.29
CA SER A 262 -30.10 5.79 -0.36
C SER A 262 -29.57 4.89 -1.47
N ARG A 263 -30.32 3.83 -1.75
CA ARG A 263 -30.15 3.02 -2.96
C ARG A 263 -30.63 3.80 -4.17
N GLN A 264 -29.76 3.98 -5.16
CA GLN A 264 -30.05 4.72 -6.39
C GLN A 264 -29.79 3.84 -7.61
N TYR A 265 -30.74 3.82 -8.55
CA TYR A 265 -30.58 3.17 -9.85
C TYR A 265 -30.01 4.17 -10.87
N VAL A 266 -28.92 3.78 -11.52
CA VAL A 266 -28.23 4.56 -12.55
C VAL A 266 -28.39 3.85 -13.89
N ARG A 267 -28.89 4.58 -14.89
CA ARG A 267 -29.06 4.06 -16.26
C ARG A 267 -27.74 4.10 -17.03
N ALA A 268 -27.62 3.24 -18.04
CA ALA A 268 -26.53 3.33 -18.99
C ALA A 268 -26.50 4.72 -19.67
N GLY A 269 -25.31 5.29 -19.78
CA GLY A 269 -25.04 6.62 -20.32
C GLY A 269 -24.99 7.75 -19.29
N GLN A 270 -25.50 7.53 -18.07
CA GLN A 270 -25.53 8.59 -17.04
C GLN A 270 -24.17 8.82 -16.40
N SER A 271 -23.93 10.07 -15.96
CA SER A 271 -22.69 10.48 -15.30
C SER A 271 -22.96 10.94 -13.86
N LEU A 272 -22.29 10.27 -12.91
CA LEU A 272 -22.28 10.62 -11.50
C LEU A 272 -21.04 11.46 -11.20
N LYS A 273 -21.24 12.73 -10.87
CA LYS A 273 -20.18 13.63 -10.44
C LYS A 273 -20.23 13.76 -8.92
N ILE A 274 -19.14 13.41 -8.26
CA ILE A 274 -19.00 13.50 -6.80
C ILE A 274 -18.05 14.65 -6.50
N GLY A 275 -18.59 15.75 -5.98
CA GLY A 275 -17.82 16.95 -5.68
C GLY A 275 -17.01 16.88 -4.39
N LYS A 276 -16.78 18.05 -3.80
CA LYS A 276 -16.06 18.22 -2.54
C LYS A 276 -16.93 17.75 -1.36
N LEU A 277 -16.32 17.08 -0.41
CA LEU A 277 -16.96 16.73 0.87
C LEU A 277 -17.19 18.02 1.70
N VAL A 278 -18.41 18.21 2.18
CA VAL A 278 -18.87 19.33 2.99
C VAL A 278 -19.47 18.82 4.33
N GLY A 279 -19.33 19.58 5.42
CA GLY A 279 -20.00 19.26 6.70
C GLY A 279 -19.26 18.32 7.67
N GLY A 280 -17.93 18.43 7.76
CA GLY A 280 -17.11 17.63 8.69
C GLY A 280 -16.71 16.27 8.10
N GLY A 281 -15.69 15.61 8.65
CA GLY A 281 -15.17 14.35 8.11
C GLY A 281 -14.27 14.48 6.86
N CYS A 282 -13.76 13.34 6.39
CA CYS A 282 -12.67 13.22 5.43
C CYS A 282 -12.98 12.29 4.24
N ARG A 283 -13.82 11.26 4.45
CA ARG A 283 -14.00 10.16 3.48
C ARG A 283 -15.47 9.78 3.26
N ALA A 284 -15.83 9.54 2.01
CA ALA A 284 -17.11 8.99 1.60
C ALA A 284 -16.91 7.65 0.88
N TYR A 285 -17.96 6.85 0.76
CA TYR A 285 -17.91 5.53 0.15
C TYR A 285 -19.01 5.36 -0.88
N LEU A 286 -18.63 4.95 -2.09
CA LEU A 286 -19.56 4.55 -3.14
C LEU A 286 -19.57 3.02 -3.22
N ALA A 287 -20.67 2.41 -2.79
CA ALA A 287 -20.92 0.99 -3.02
C ALA A 287 -21.63 0.80 -4.35
N ILE A 288 -21.28 -0.27 -5.06
CA ILE A 288 -21.86 -0.68 -6.33
C ILE A 288 -22.33 -2.12 -6.19
N TYR A 289 -23.58 -2.40 -6.57
CA TYR A 289 -24.11 -3.76 -6.48
C TYR A 289 -23.26 -4.76 -7.28
N GLY A 290 -22.95 -5.91 -6.66
CA GLY A 290 -22.08 -6.94 -7.23
C GLY A 290 -20.59 -6.62 -7.16
N GLY A 291 -20.20 -5.46 -6.62
CA GLY A 291 -18.81 -5.07 -6.42
C GLY A 291 -18.08 -4.75 -7.73
N LEU A 292 -16.79 -5.08 -7.76
CA LEU A 292 -15.86 -4.75 -8.86
C LEU A 292 -15.15 -6.03 -9.35
N PRO A 293 -15.75 -6.82 -10.24
CA PRO A 293 -15.25 -8.13 -10.65
C PRO A 293 -13.91 -8.09 -11.42
N SER A 294 -13.65 -7.05 -12.22
CA SER A 294 -12.41 -6.92 -12.99
C SER A 294 -11.18 -6.52 -12.17
N VAL A 295 -11.35 -6.20 -10.89
CA VAL A 295 -10.24 -5.88 -9.98
C VAL A 295 -9.65 -7.18 -9.43
N ALA A 296 -8.36 -7.41 -9.63
CA ALA A 296 -7.69 -8.62 -9.18
C ALA A 296 -7.62 -8.73 -7.65
N ASP A 297 -7.73 -9.94 -7.13
CA ASP A 297 -7.47 -10.22 -5.72
C ASP A 297 -5.95 -10.30 -5.48
N TYR A 298 -5.52 -9.75 -4.35
CA TYR A 298 -4.17 -9.88 -3.83
C TYR A 298 -4.25 -10.35 -2.38
N PHE A 299 -3.83 -11.58 -2.12
CA PHE A 299 -4.07 -12.28 -0.85
C PHE A 299 -5.55 -12.31 -0.42
N GLY A 300 -6.45 -12.59 -1.37
CA GLY A 300 -7.89 -12.71 -1.11
C GLY A 300 -8.62 -11.39 -0.90
N SER A 301 -7.98 -10.26 -1.22
CA SER A 301 -8.56 -8.92 -1.06
C SER A 301 -8.33 -8.05 -2.30
N LYS A 302 -9.31 -7.20 -2.61
CA LYS A 302 -9.27 -6.16 -3.66
C LYS A 302 -8.81 -4.80 -3.14
N SER A 303 -8.48 -4.68 -1.85
CA SER A 303 -8.10 -3.41 -1.24
C SER A 303 -6.80 -2.83 -1.78
N THR A 304 -6.76 -1.50 -1.93
CA THR A 304 -5.60 -0.80 -2.47
C THR A 304 -4.71 -0.25 -1.34
N SER A 305 -3.40 -0.45 -1.43
CA SER A 305 -2.38 0.26 -0.64
C SER A 305 -1.42 0.99 -1.58
N PRO A 306 -1.72 2.24 -1.96
CA PRO A 306 -0.94 2.96 -2.98
C PRO A 306 0.51 3.25 -2.59
N SER A 307 0.80 3.39 -1.28
CA SER A 307 2.16 3.65 -0.78
C SER A 307 3.18 2.57 -1.16
N VAL A 308 2.71 1.36 -1.46
CA VAL A 308 3.55 0.22 -1.86
C VAL A 308 3.10 -0.41 -3.18
N GLY A 309 2.14 0.21 -3.89
CA GLY A 309 1.70 -0.25 -5.21
C GLY A 309 0.94 -1.59 -5.21
N ILE A 310 0.17 -1.89 -4.17
CA ILE A 310 -0.45 -3.21 -3.97
C ILE A 310 -1.99 -3.18 -4.04
N GLY A 311 -2.57 -4.18 -4.69
CA GLY A 311 -4.02 -4.44 -4.72
C GLY A 311 -4.83 -3.40 -5.50
N GLY A 312 -6.15 -3.47 -5.44
CA GLY A 312 -7.03 -2.54 -6.14
C GLY A 312 -6.80 -2.46 -7.64
N TYR A 313 -7.07 -1.29 -8.22
CA TYR A 313 -6.86 -1.05 -9.64
C TYR A 313 -5.40 -0.68 -9.91
N GLN A 314 -4.62 -1.65 -10.36
CA GLN A 314 -3.18 -1.53 -10.67
C GLN A 314 -2.31 -1.00 -9.51
N GLY A 315 -2.71 -1.20 -8.25
CA GLY A 315 -1.92 -0.77 -7.08
C GLY A 315 -1.99 0.72 -6.78
N ARG A 316 -2.86 1.50 -7.43
CA ARG A 316 -2.88 2.97 -7.36
C ARG A 316 -4.30 3.53 -7.19
N GLN A 317 -4.39 4.85 -6.97
CA GLN A 317 -5.64 5.59 -7.09
C GLN A 317 -6.17 5.57 -8.54
N LEU A 318 -7.49 5.74 -8.68
CA LEU A 318 -8.15 5.83 -9.97
C LEU A 318 -7.65 7.05 -10.76
N ALA A 319 -7.55 6.89 -12.07
CA ALA A 319 -7.11 7.90 -13.02
C ALA A 319 -8.12 8.03 -14.18
N PRO A 320 -8.16 9.18 -14.86
CA PRO A 320 -8.96 9.35 -16.07
C PRO A 320 -8.67 8.25 -17.10
N GLY A 321 -9.72 7.67 -17.66
CA GLY A 321 -9.64 6.59 -18.64
C GLY A 321 -9.63 5.18 -18.06
N ASP A 322 -9.52 5.03 -16.73
CA ASP A 322 -9.71 3.73 -16.08
C ASP A 322 -11.13 3.19 -16.32
N GLN A 323 -11.27 1.87 -16.37
CA GLN A 323 -12.55 1.21 -16.59
C GLN A 323 -12.76 0.12 -15.55
N LEU A 324 -13.86 0.22 -14.80
CA LEU A 324 -14.23 -0.74 -13.76
C LEU A 324 -15.42 -1.55 -14.23
N GLU A 325 -15.29 -2.87 -14.28
CA GLU A 325 -16.39 -3.74 -14.71
C GLU A 325 -17.51 -3.77 -13.65
N LEU A 326 -18.75 -3.89 -14.13
CA LEU A 326 -19.96 -4.00 -13.33
C LEU A 326 -20.51 -5.43 -13.37
N ALA A 327 -21.38 -5.78 -12.43
CA ALA A 327 -22.14 -7.02 -12.51
C ALA A 327 -22.97 -7.07 -13.81
N ALA A 328 -22.88 -8.20 -14.52
CA ALA A 328 -23.58 -8.41 -15.80
C ALA A 328 -25.12 -8.44 -15.65
N GLN A 329 -25.62 -8.82 -14.46
CA GLN A 329 -27.05 -8.91 -14.18
C GLN A 329 -27.39 -8.15 -12.90
N LEU A 330 -28.47 -7.38 -12.96
CA LEU A 330 -29.06 -6.72 -11.81
C LEU A 330 -30.38 -7.44 -11.46
N PRO A 331 -30.60 -7.87 -10.20
CA PRO A 331 -31.86 -8.47 -9.79
C PRO A 331 -33.04 -7.52 -10.02
N ASP A 332 -34.15 -8.04 -10.55
CA ASP A 332 -35.38 -7.25 -10.79
C ASP A 332 -35.89 -6.55 -9.52
N ALA A 333 -35.71 -7.16 -8.34
CA ALA A 333 -36.07 -6.58 -7.05
C ALA A 333 -35.29 -5.30 -6.71
N LEU A 334 -34.12 -5.07 -7.32
CA LEU A 334 -33.30 -3.87 -7.16
C LEU A 334 -33.56 -2.82 -8.24
N VAL A 335 -34.16 -3.24 -9.37
CA VAL A 335 -34.38 -2.43 -10.58
C VAL A 335 -35.85 -2.01 -10.76
N GLY A 336 -36.80 -2.74 -10.16
CA GLY A 336 -38.21 -2.73 -10.53
C GLY A 336 -39.22 -2.26 -9.46
N SER A 337 -39.92 -1.17 -9.82
CA SER A 337 -41.26 -0.75 -9.38
C SER A 337 -41.41 -0.11 -7.98
N ALA A 338 -42.16 1.00 -7.94
CA ALA A 338 -42.49 1.85 -6.79
C ALA A 338 -43.10 1.16 -5.55
N SER A 339 -43.24 -0.16 -5.55
CA SER A 339 -43.78 -0.98 -4.46
C SER A 339 -42.72 -1.58 -3.52
N MET A 340 -41.43 -1.59 -3.89
CA MET A 340 -40.31 -1.76 -2.93
C MET A 340 -39.47 -0.48 -3.00
N GLY A 341 -39.86 0.51 -2.19
CA GLY A 341 -39.39 1.89 -2.28
C GLY A 341 -37.86 2.06 -2.21
N ASN A 342 -37.40 3.21 -2.71
CA ASN A 342 -36.03 3.67 -2.50
C ASN A 342 -35.65 3.50 -1.02
N VAL A 343 -34.79 2.54 -0.73
CA VAL A 343 -34.32 2.29 0.63
C VAL A 343 -33.39 3.42 1.00
N GLU A 344 -33.82 4.28 1.92
CA GLU A 344 -33.04 5.39 2.46
C GLU A 344 -32.80 5.14 3.95
N LEU A 345 -31.54 5.18 4.37
CA LEU A 345 -31.19 5.08 5.79
C LEU A 345 -31.66 6.37 6.51
N PRO A 346 -32.56 6.30 7.51
CA PRO A 346 -33.07 7.49 8.19
C PRO A 346 -31.95 8.30 8.84
N LYS A 347 -32.08 9.63 8.84
CA LYS A 347 -31.06 10.55 9.40
C LYS A 347 -30.63 10.21 10.82
N ARG A 348 -31.56 9.74 11.67
CA ARG A 348 -31.27 9.33 13.06
C ARG A 348 -30.31 8.14 13.18
N LEU A 349 -30.17 7.32 12.13
CA LEU A 349 -29.29 6.15 12.10
C LEU A 349 -27.95 6.44 11.40
N ARG A 350 -27.77 7.63 10.83
CA ARG A 350 -26.54 8.00 10.14
C ARG A 350 -25.48 8.40 11.19
N PRO A 351 -24.22 7.98 11.01
CA PRO A 351 -23.12 8.49 11.82
C PRO A 351 -23.05 10.01 11.76
N MET A 352 -22.69 10.64 12.89
CA MET A 352 -22.49 12.08 12.96
C MET A 352 -21.05 12.42 12.61
N TYR A 353 -20.87 13.34 11.66
CA TYR A 353 -19.56 13.85 11.25
C TYR A 353 -19.33 15.22 11.89
N THR A 354 -18.23 15.36 12.60
CA THR A 354 -17.86 16.59 13.31
C THR A 354 -16.45 17.03 12.91
N THR A 355 -16.02 18.18 13.42
CA THR A 355 -14.62 18.62 13.41
C THR A 355 -13.92 18.36 14.74
N ASP A 356 -14.70 18.05 15.79
CA ASP A 356 -14.24 17.81 17.15
C ASP A 356 -14.65 16.39 17.55
N TRP A 357 -13.66 15.50 17.62
CA TRP A 357 -13.86 14.07 17.78
C TRP A 357 -13.56 13.61 19.20
N LYS A 358 -14.36 12.68 19.73
CA LYS A 358 -14.03 11.90 20.92
C LYS A 358 -13.85 10.44 20.54
N ILE A 359 -12.66 9.93 20.76
CA ILE A 359 -12.23 8.62 20.27
C ILE A 359 -11.83 7.74 21.45
N LYS A 360 -12.50 6.60 21.61
CA LYS A 360 -12.21 5.61 22.66
C LYS A 360 -10.85 4.95 22.39
N ALA A 361 -10.01 4.90 23.40
CA ALA A 361 -8.69 4.28 23.33
C ALA A 361 -8.29 3.60 24.65
N MET A 362 -7.59 2.49 24.53
CA MET A 362 -7.04 1.72 25.64
C MET A 362 -5.59 2.15 25.91
N VAL A 363 -5.17 2.00 27.17
CA VAL A 363 -3.78 2.27 27.59
C VAL A 363 -2.78 1.32 26.94
N GLY A 364 -1.54 1.77 26.86
CA GLY A 364 -0.43 0.98 26.36
C GLY A 364 -0.27 0.97 24.82
N PRO A 365 0.75 0.25 24.32
CA PRO A 365 1.58 -0.72 25.08
C PRO A 365 2.68 -0.12 25.98
N HIS A 366 3.16 1.10 25.68
CA HIS A 366 4.37 1.69 26.26
C HIS A 366 4.12 3.06 26.90
N ASP A 367 3.02 3.24 27.63
CA ASP A 367 2.84 4.42 28.49
C ASP A 367 3.58 4.25 29.83
N GLU A 368 3.23 3.22 30.59
CA GLU A 368 3.81 2.92 31.91
C GLU A 368 5.32 2.66 31.81
N GLY A 369 6.12 3.44 32.55
CA GLY A 369 7.57 3.33 32.62
C GLY A 369 8.34 4.11 31.54
N TYR A 370 7.64 4.65 30.53
CA TYR A 370 8.26 5.43 29.45
C TYR A 370 7.88 6.92 29.50
N LEU A 371 6.64 7.21 29.91
CA LEU A 371 6.13 8.56 30.12
C LEU A 371 5.95 8.80 31.62
N LEU A 372 6.08 10.06 32.05
CA LEU A 372 5.69 10.42 33.42
C LEU A 372 4.17 10.25 33.60
N PRO A 373 3.68 9.86 34.80
CA PRO A 373 2.25 9.62 35.03
C PRO A 373 1.35 10.81 34.65
N GLU A 374 1.77 12.04 34.98
CA GLU A 374 1.01 13.24 34.62
C GLU A 374 0.92 13.45 33.10
N ASP A 375 1.93 13.00 32.35
CA ASP A 375 1.98 13.11 30.89
C ASP A 375 1.14 12.00 30.22
N ILE A 376 0.92 10.87 30.90
CA ILE A 376 -0.08 9.88 30.48
C ILE A 376 -1.47 10.49 30.58
N ASP A 377 -1.80 11.16 31.68
CA ASP A 377 -3.09 11.85 31.85
C ASP A 377 -3.26 13.05 30.91
N MET A 378 -2.16 13.72 30.57
CA MET A 378 -2.13 14.77 29.55
C MET A 378 -2.67 14.25 28.20
N ILE A 379 -2.30 13.03 27.78
CA ILE A 379 -2.74 12.49 26.48
C ILE A 379 -4.26 12.46 26.36
N TYR A 380 -4.95 12.09 27.43
CA TYR A 380 -6.42 11.98 27.46
C TYR A 380 -7.12 13.32 27.76
N SER A 381 -6.48 14.22 28.50
CA SER A 381 -7.04 15.55 28.80
C SER A 381 -6.84 16.58 27.68
N THR A 382 -5.91 16.33 26.76
CA THR A 382 -5.57 17.22 25.64
C THR A 382 -6.56 17.10 24.48
N SER A 383 -6.93 18.25 23.92
CA SER A 383 -7.53 18.34 22.58
C SER A 383 -6.43 18.47 21.53
N TRP A 384 -6.18 17.38 20.81
CA TRP A 384 -5.14 17.27 19.80
C TRP A 384 -5.62 17.82 18.46
N LYS A 385 -4.79 18.59 17.77
CA LYS A 385 -5.10 19.07 16.42
C LYS A 385 -4.52 18.13 15.37
N VAL A 386 -5.30 17.76 14.36
CA VAL A 386 -4.83 16.93 13.25
C VAL A 386 -3.96 17.77 12.30
N SER A 387 -2.75 17.29 12.03
CA SER A 387 -1.79 17.93 11.12
C SER A 387 -2.19 17.76 9.65
N HIS A 388 -1.66 18.62 8.78
CA HIS A 388 -1.76 18.46 7.32
C HIS A 388 -1.07 17.19 6.81
N ASN A 389 -0.09 16.68 7.56
CA ASN A 389 0.61 15.42 7.28
C ASN A 389 -0.18 14.20 7.81
N ALA A 390 -1.45 14.09 7.42
CA ALA A 390 -2.32 12.96 7.75
C ALA A 390 -2.60 12.12 6.51
N SER A 391 -2.38 10.82 6.57
CA SER A 391 -2.55 9.89 5.45
C SER A 391 -3.07 8.54 5.93
N ARG A 392 -3.38 7.63 4.99
CA ARG A 392 -3.70 6.23 5.31
C ARG A 392 -2.55 5.45 5.95
N SER A 393 -1.31 5.97 5.92
CA SER A 393 -0.14 5.36 6.57
C SER A 393 0.15 5.89 7.97
N GLY A 394 -0.44 7.03 8.33
CA GLY A 394 -0.14 7.72 9.57
C GLY A 394 -0.86 9.07 9.63
N ILE A 395 -1.54 9.34 10.75
CA ILE A 395 -2.25 10.59 11.03
C ILE A 395 -1.46 11.34 12.10
N ARG A 396 -0.71 12.38 11.69
CA ARG A 396 0.08 13.18 12.64
C ARG A 396 -0.80 14.13 13.42
N LEU A 397 -0.48 14.29 14.71
CA LEU A 397 -1.15 15.21 15.62
C LEU A 397 -0.22 16.37 15.99
N VAL A 398 -0.82 17.49 16.38
CA VAL A 398 -0.15 18.66 16.92
C VAL A 398 -0.69 18.87 18.32
N GLY A 399 0.23 18.91 19.29
CA GLY A 399 -0.11 19.06 20.70
C GLY A 399 1.14 19.09 21.59
N PRO A 400 0.95 19.05 22.92
CA PRO A 400 2.03 19.00 23.89
C PRO A 400 2.90 17.73 23.74
N VAL A 401 4.19 17.89 24.00
CA VAL A 401 5.15 16.78 24.01
C VAL A 401 5.23 16.21 25.43
N PRO A 402 5.15 14.87 25.61
CA PRO A 402 5.22 14.26 26.92
C PRO A 402 6.64 14.37 27.48
N ARG A 403 6.73 14.52 28.80
CA ARG A 403 8.00 14.31 29.50
C ARG A 403 8.28 12.82 29.63
N TRP A 404 9.46 12.44 29.19
CA TRP A 404 9.94 11.07 29.21
C TRP A 404 10.41 10.66 30.61
N ALA A 405 10.04 9.45 31.04
CA ALA A 405 10.48 8.86 32.32
C ALA A 405 11.92 8.32 32.27
N ARG A 406 12.50 8.25 31.07
CA ARG A 406 13.87 7.78 30.82
C ARG A 406 14.70 8.81 30.06
N LYS A 407 16.02 8.69 30.18
CA LYS A 407 16.99 9.63 29.60
C LYS A 407 17.26 9.39 28.11
N ASP A 408 17.21 8.14 27.68
CA ASP A 408 17.47 7.69 26.30
C ASP A 408 16.78 6.33 26.07
N GLY A 409 16.87 5.79 24.85
CA GLY A 409 16.27 4.51 24.45
C GLY A 409 17.26 3.34 24.46
N GLY A 410 18.43 3.49 25.09
CA GLY A 410 19.48 2.46 25.12
C GLY A 410 19.90 1.99 23.72
N GLU A 411 19.84 0.68 23.47
CA GLU A 411 20.21 0.10 22.16
C GLU A 411 19.21 0.41 21.03
N GLY A 412 17.99 0.87 21.36
CA GLY A 412 17.00 1.30 20.37
C GLY A 412 17.32 2.65 19.74
N GLY A 413 18.13 3.48 20.41
CA GLY A 413 18.57 4.78 19.93
C GLY A 413 18.72 5.83 21.03
N SER A 414 19.24 7.00 20.66
CA SER A 414 19.57 8.09 21.59
C SER A 414 18.36 8.86 22.12
N HIS A 415 17.21 8.80 21.46
CA HIS A 415 16.01 9.51 21.91
C HIS A 415 15.24 8.68 22.95
N PRO A 416 14.70 9.28 24.02
CA PRO A 416 13.88 8.57 25.01
C PRO A 416 12.63 7.87 24.46
N SER A 417 12.18 8.18 23.24
CA SER A 417 11.08 7.45 22.61
C SER A 417 11.54 6.20 21.85
N ASN A 418 12.85 5.98 21.69
CA ASN A 418 13.36 4.86 20.91
C ASN A 418 13.28 3.54 21.67
N LEU A 419 12.79 2.50 21.00
CA LEU A 419 12.75 1.14 21.49
C LEU A 419 13.49 0.24 20.51
N VAL A 420 13.94 -0.92 20.99
CA VAL A 420 14.23 -2.05 20.10
C VAL A 420 12.97 -2.34 19.30
N GLU A 421 13.11 -2.58 18.01
CA GLU A 421 11.98 -2.72 17.11
C GLU A 421 10.97 -3.78 17.59
N TYR A 422 9.68 -3.41 17.62
CA TYR A 422 8.55 -4.27 18.01
C TYR A 422 7.37 -4.10 17.04
N GLY A 423 6.44 -5.05 17.05
CA GLY A 423 5.24 -4.98 16.19
C GLY A 423 4.27 -3.89 16.64
N TYR A 424 3.83 -3.03 15.72
CA TYR A 424 2.92 -1.94 16.03
C TYR A 424 1.45 -2.38 16.03
N PRO A 425 0.68 -2.10 17.10
CA PRO A 425 -0.77 -2.25 17.07
C PRO A 425 -1.41 -1.22 16.12
N ILE A 426 -2.42 -1.65 15.36
CA ILE A 426 -3.21 -0.74 14.53
C ILE A 426 -4.09 0.13 15.44
N GLY A 427 -4.10 1.44 15.19
CA GLY A 427 -4.76 2.45 15.99
C GLY A 427 -3.88 3.05 17.08
N ALA A 428 -2.62 2.61 17.21
CA ALA A 428 -1.69 3.12 18.22
C ALA A 428 -1.26 4.57 17.96
N LEU A 429 -1.18 5.37 19.02
CA LEU A 429 -0.51 6.65 19.05
C LEU A 429 0.99 6.44 19.26
N ASN A 430 1.74 6.52 18.18
CA ASN A 430 3.19 6.33 18.16
C ASN A 430 3.94 7.66 18.27
N TRP A 431 5.05 7.65 19.01
CA TRP A 431 5.89 8.83 19.25
C TRP A 431 7.18 8.76 18.44
N THR A 432 7.14 9.27 17.21
CA THR A 432 8.31 9.31 16.33
C THR A 432 9.25 10.44 16.75
N GLY A 433 10.04 10.20 17.80
CA GLY A 433 10.69 11.28 18.54
C GLY A 433 9.67 11.96 19.48
N ASP A 434 9.55 13.28 19.38
CA ASP A 434 8.58 14.09 20.11
C ASP A 434 7.29 14.34 19.29
N ASP A 435 7.22 13.84 18.05
CA ASP A 435 6.08 14.03 17.16
C ASP A 435 5.07 12.87 17.29
N PRO A 436 3.81 13.13 17.70
CA PRO A 436 2.77 12.11 17.82
C PRO A 436 2.13 11.76 16.47
N CYS A 437 1.97 10.46 16.19
CA CYS A 437 1.33 9.94 14.98
C CYS A 437 0.46 8.71 15.28
N ILE A 438 -0.83 8.77 14.92
CA ILE A 438 -1.72 7.61 14.96
C ILE A 438 -1.39 6.70 13.76
N PHE A 439 -1.36 5.39 13.96
CA PHE A 439 -1.14 4.38 12.92
C PHE A 439 -2.44 3.71 12.45
N PRO A 440 -3.01 4.10 11.30
CA PRO A 440 -4.21 3.50 10.74
C PRO A 440 -3.89 2.29 9.81
N VAL A 441 -4.78 1.94 8.89
CA VAL A 441 -4.76 0.63 8.19
C VAL A 441 -3.62 0.40 7.17
N ASP A 442 -2.98 1.44 6.63
CA ASP A 442 -1.76 1.31 5.80
C ASP A 442 -0.48 1.66 6.58
N CYS A 443 -0.52 1.60 7.91
CA CYS A 443 0.65 1.85 8.74
C CYS A 443 1.72 0.77 8.54
N PRO A 444 2.98 1.08 8.88
CA PRO A 444 3.96 0.03 9.04
C PRO A 444 3.56 -0.97 10.13
N ASN A 445 3.95 -2.24 9.96
CA ASN A 445 3.60 -3.30 10.91
C ASN A 445 4.56 -3.43 12.10
N PHE A 446 5.74 -2.79 12.07
CA PHE A 446 6.68 -2.77 13.21
C PHE A 446 7.48 -1.47 13.27
N GLY A 447 8.24 -1.23 14.33
CA GLY A 447 9.25 -0.18 14.36
C GLY A 447 9.79 0.05 15.76
N GLY A 448 10.67 1.05 15.92
CA GLY A 448 11.43 1.28 17.14
C GLY A 448 11.04 2.55 17.91
N PHE A 449 9.74 2.84 18.03
CA PHE A 449 9.25 4.02 18.77
C PHE A 449 8.14 3.65 19.75
N VAL A 450 8.13 4.29 20.92
CA VAL A 450 7.09 4.15 21.97
C VAL A 450 5.69 4.40 21.40
N SER A 451 4.74 3.51 21.73
CA SER A 451 3.31 3.73 21.48
C SER A 451 2.55 3.79 22.80
N SER A 452 1.84 4.89 23.06
CA SER A 452 1.31 5.18 24.41
C SER A 452 -0.16 4.80 24.63
N THR A 453 -0.99 4.82 23.58
CA THR A 453 -2.42 4.52 23.66
C THR A 453 -2.88 3.92 22.33
N THR A 454 -3.91 3.07 22.34
CA THR A 454 -4.40 2.40 21.12
C THR A 454 -5.91 2.58 20.96
N ILE A 455 -6.34 3.12 19.81
CA ILE A 455 -7.75 3.30 19.46
C ILE A 455 -8.43 1.94 19.33
N VAL A 456 -9.60 1.81 19.98
CA VAL A 456 -10.37 0.55 19.96
C VAL A 456 -11.02 0.33 18.60
N ARG A 457 -11.20 -0.93 18.19
CA ARG A 457 -11.74 -1.28 16.88
C ARG A 457 -13.11 -0.68 16.59
N ALA A 458 -13.96 -0.56 17.61
CA ALA A 458 -15.29 0.04 17.49
C ALA A 458 -15.27 1.52 17.02
N ASP A 459 -14.18 2.24 17.26
CA ASP A 459 -14.03 3.66 16.94
C ASP A 459 -13.07 3.91 15.74
N TRP A 460 -12.64 2.87 15.03
CA TRP A 460 -11.85 3.02 13.79
C TRP A 460 -12.54 3.91 12.75
N TRP A 461 -13.88 3.90 12.70
CA TRP A 461 -14.63 4.76 11.79
C TRP A 461 -14.42 6.25 12.06
N LYS A 462 -14.27 6.66 13.33
CA LYS A 462 -13.95 8.04 13.70
C LYS A 462 -12.53 8.39 13.30
N MET A 463 -11.57 7.49 13.57
CA MET A 463 -10.18 7.63 13.11
C MET A 463 -10.10 7.82 11.58
N GLY A 464 -10.91 7.07 10.83
CA GLY A 464 -10.99 7.17 9.37
C GLY A 464 -11.58 8.46 8.83
N GLN A 465 -12.29 9.23 9.67
CA GLN A 465 -12.89 10.51 9.29
C GLN A 465 -12.07 11.73 9.72
N LEU A 466 -10.97 11.54 10.47
CA LEU A 466 -10.07 12.63 10.83
C LEU A 466 -9.51 13.32 9.59
N LYS A 467 -9.62 14.64 9.56
CA LYS A 467 -9.10 15.52 8.50
C LYS A 467 -8.14 16.55 9.08
N ALA A 468 -7.20 17.01 8.26
CA ALA A 468 -6.32 18.13 8.61
C ALA A 468 -7.13 19.32 9.15
N GLY A 469 -6.71 19.86 10.29
CA GLY A 469 -7.38 20.96 10.98
C GLY A 469 -8.46 20.55 11.99
N ASP A 470 -8.93 19.29 11.97
CA ASP A 470 -9.84 18.77 13.00
C ASP A 470 -9.16 18.74 14.38
N HIS A 471 -9.98 18.71 15.43
CA HIS A 471 -9.55 18.43 16.80
C HIS A 471 -10.07 17.07 17.25
N MET A 472 -9.30 16.40 18.10
CA MET A 472 -9.71 15.12 18.69
C MET A 472 -9.23 15.00 20.14
N GLN A 473 -10.02 14.34 20.96
CA GLN A 473 -9.67 14.00 22.33
C GLN A 473 -9.87 12.51 22.56
N TYR A 474 -8.91 11.88 23.26
CA TYR A 474 -9.03 10.47 23.62
C TYR A 474 -9.98 10.29 24.81
N GLU A 475 -10.81 9.25 24.75
CA GLU A 475 -11.59 8.74 25.88
C GLU A 475 -10.94 7.43 26.35
N ARG A 476 -10.42 7.43 27.58
CA ARG A 476 -9.74 6.27 28.16
C ARG A 476 -10.75 5.20 28.55
N VAL A 477 -10.58 3.97 28.06
CA VAL A 477 -11.53 2.85 28.29
C VAL A 477 -10.82 1.54 28.67
N SER A 478 -11.55 0.64 29.34
CA SER A 478 -11.12 -0.74 29.61
C SER A 478 -11.34 -1.68 28.40
N LEU A 479 -10.80 -2.90 28.48
CA LEU A 479 -11.05 -3.93 27.47
C LEU A 479 -12.54 -4.30 27.38
N GLU A 480 -13.22 -4.41 28.53
CA GLU A 480 -14.63 -4.79 28.60
C GLU A 480 -15.51 -3.78 27.87
N ASP A 481 -15.29 -2.47 28.12
CA ASP A 481 -16.00 -1.40 27.44
C ASP A 481 -15.69 -1.36 25.93
N ALA A 482 -14.45 -1.67 25.53
CA ALA A 482 -14.06 -1.76 24.12
C ALA A 482 -14.80 -2.89 23.40
N LEU A 483 -14.86 -4.07 24.01
CA LEU A 483 -15.57 -5.24 23.46
C LEU A 483 -17.09 -5.02 23.46
N GLU A 484 -17.64 -4.37 24.48
CA GLU A 484 -19.06 -4.01 24.51
C GLU A 484 -19.40 -3.02 23.37
N ALA A 485 -18.57 -1.99 23.17
CA ALA A 485 -18.76 -1.04 22.07
C ALA A 485 -18.74 -1.74 20.70
N ARG A 486 -17.85 -2.73 20.53
CA ARG A 486 -17.77 -3.55 19.32
C ARG A 486 -19.02 -4.42 19.12
N ALA A 487 -19.51 -5.05 20.19
CA ALA A 487 -20.75 -5.83 20.15
C ALA A 487 -21.96 -4.96 19.78
N ARG A 488 -22.07 -3.75 20.35
CA ARG A 488 -23.12 -2.77 20.01
C ARG A 488 -23.06 -2.34 18.54
N LEU A 489 -21.86 -2.11 18.01
CA LEU A 489 -21.66 -1.77 16.60
C LEU A 489 -22.13 -2.91 15.67
N GLU A 490 -21.78 -4.15 15.99
CA GLU A 490 -22.20 -5.32 15.21
C GLU A 490 -23.71 -5.55 15.27
N MET A 491 -24.33 -5.43 16.45
CA MET A 491 -25.80 -5.48 16.59
C MET A 491 -26.49 -4.38 15.79
N PHE A 492 -25.93 -3.17 15.73
CA PHE A 492 -26.43 -2.07 14.92
C PHE A 492 -26.39 -2.43 13.43
N LEU A 493 -25.25 -2.92 12.92
CA LEU A 493 -25.10 -3.34 11.52
C LEU A 493 -26.09 -4.46 11.15
N GLN A 494 -26.24 -5.47 12.01
CA GLN A 494 -27.22 -6.56 11.83
C GLN A 494 -28.65 -6.04 11.78
N SER A 495 -29.00 -5.09 12.65
CA SER A 495 -30.34 -4.50 12.68
C SER A 495 -30.63 -3.69 11.41
N VAL A 496 -29.64 -2.94 10.90
CA VAL A 496 -29.76 -2.20 9.64
C VAL A 496 -29.90 -3.17 8.45
N GLU A 497 -29.09 -4.22 8.40
CA GLU A 497 -29.15 -5.24 7.33
C GLU A 497 -30.50 -5.98 7.31
N GLY A 498 -31.01 -6.35 8.49
CA GLY A 498 -32.35 -6.94 8.63
C GLY A 498 -33.47 -5.96 8.22
N ALA A 499 -33.34 -4.67 8.53
CA ALA A 499 -34.29 -3.64 8.15
C ALA A 499 -34.31 -3.39 6.62
N VAL A 500 -33.14 -3.40 5.96
CA VAL A 500 -33.05 -3.26 4.49
C VAL A 500 -33.61 -4.48 3.76
N SER A 501 -33.48 -5.67 4.35
CA SER A 501 -33.93 -6.92 3.76
C SER A 501 -35.41 -7.24 4.03
N SER A 502 -36.02 -6.60 5.01
CA SER A 502 -37.40 -6.86 5.43
C SER A 502 -38.36 -5.73 5.04
N ALA A 503 -39.65 -6.06 4.88
CA ALA A 503 -40.69 -5.06 4.66
C ALA A 503 -41.01 -4.22 5.91
N ALA A 504 -40.41 -4.54 7.08
CA ALA A 504 -40.66 -3.86 8.35
C ALA A 504 -39.97 -2.48 8.46
N GLY A 505 -39.05 -2.16 7.54
CA GLY A 505 -38.36 -0.87 7.51
C GLY A 505 -37.46 -0.63 8.73
N PHE A 506 -37.14 0.63 9.00
CA PHE A 506 -36.12 1.01 10.00
C PHE A 506 -36.67 1.30 11.41
N ASP A 507 -37.99 1.26 11.62
CA ASP A 507 -38.63 1.77 12.85
C ASP A 507 -38.16 1.08 14.14
N GLY A 508 -37.82 -0.21 14.07
CA GLY A 508 -37.27 -0.97 15.20
C GLY A 508 -35.77 -0.79 15.46
N VAL A 509 -35.03 -0.16 14.54
CA VAL A 509 -33.57 -0.04 14.64
C VAL A 509 -33.20 1.12 15.55
N GLN A 510 -32.41 0.84 16.60
CA GLN A 510 -31.90 1.87 17.49
C GLN A 510 -30.66 2.56 16.91
N PRO A 511 -30.49 3.88 17.12
CA PRO A 511 -29.28 4.59 16.70
C PRO A 511 -28.06 4.09 17.46
N LEU A 512 -26.90 4.13 16.81
CA LEU A 512 -25.62 3.84 17.45
C LEU A 512 -25.31 4.94 18.48
N ASP A 513 -25.14 4.56 19.73
CA ASP A 513 -24.71 5.48 20.77
C ASP A 513 -23.22 5.80 20.63
N THR A 514 -22.94 7.02 20.19
CA THR A 514 -21.58 7.51 19.96
C THR A 514 -21.17 8.59 20.96
N HIS A 515 -22.06 8.96 21.88
CA HIS A 515 -21.88 10.11 22.77
C HIS A 515 -21.74 9.73 24.24
N SER A 516 -22.29 8.59 24.66
CA SER A 516 -22.12 8.15 26.04
C SER A 516 -20.65 7.84 26.35
N ARG A 517 -20.25 8.28 27.54
CA ARG A 517 -18.97 7.89 28.13
C ARG A 517 -19.04 6.45 28.57
N ALA A 518 -17.95 5.72 28.38
CA ALA A 518 -17.82 4.36 28.84
C ALA A 518 -17.86 4.27 30.38
N SER A 519 -18.25 3.11 30.92
CA SER A 519 -18.39 2.94 32.37
C SER A 519 -17.04 3.10 33.06
N SER A 520 -15.99 2.49 32.51
CA SER A 520 -14.61 2.58 33.01
C SER A 520 -14.06 4.01 32.98
N THR A 521 -14.49 4.85 32.04
CA THR A 521 -14.11 6.26 31.99
C THR A 521 -14.70 7.03 33.17
N LEU A 522 -15.94 6.72 33.56
CA LEU A 522 -16.63 7.38 34.67
C LEU A 522 -16.12 6.89 36.03
N SER A 523 -15.86 5.59 36.17
CA SER A 523 -15.35 4.98 37.40
C SER A 523 -13.82 5.08 37.56
N GLN A 524 -13.12 5.48 36.50
CA GLN A 524 -11.65 5.50 36.42
C GLN A 524 -10.98 4.12 36.55
N THR A 525 -11.56 3.10 35.93
CA THR A 525 -11.12 1.69 36.04
C THR A 525 -10.79 1.08 34.66
N TRP A 526 -9.79 1.64 33.97
CA TRP A 526 -9.41 1.25 32.58
C TRP A 526 -8.31 0.17 32.48
N GLY A 527 -7.67 -0.20 33.59
CA GLY A 527 -6.59 -1.18 33.64
C GLY A 527 -5.20 -0.63 33.30
N ASP A 528 -4.19 -1.51 33.31
CA ASP A 528 -2.76 -1.16 33.15
C ASP A 528 -2.22 -1.66 31.80
N ALA A 529 -1.24 -0.96 31.22
CA ALA A 529 -0.65 -1.38 29.94
C ALA A 529 0.06 -2.74 30.03
N VAL A 530 0.65 -3.05 31.18
CA VAL A 530 1.23 -4.36 31.45
C VAL A 530 0.17 -5.27 32.05
N VAL A 531 -0.24 -6.28 31.31
CA VAL A 531 -1.30 -7.23 31.70
C VAL A 531 -0.76 -8.51 32.33
N GLY A 532 0.55 -8.74 32.24
CA GLY A 532 1.23 -9.88 32.88
C GLY A 532 2.74 -9.71 32.88
N ARG A 533 3.40 -10.29 33.89
CA ARG A 533 4.86 -10.42 33.94
C ARG A 533 5.27 -11.79 34.44
N ARG A 534 6.40 -12.28 33.96
CA ARG A 534 7.08 -13.47 34.45
C ARG A 534 8.52 -13.11 34.76
N SER A 535 8.92 -13.29 36.01
CA SER A 535 10.31 -13.05 36.45
C SER A 535 11.26 -14.05 35.81
N GLU A 536 12.51 -13.62 35.62
CA GLU A 536 13.64 -14.45 35.17
C GLU A 536 13.81 -15.69 36.06
N ARG A 537 14.09 -16.85 35.44
CA ARG A 537 14.33 -18.13 36.12
C ARG A 537 15.42 -18.91 35.39
N ASP A 538 16.50 -19.24 36.10
CA ASP A 538 17.64 -19.98 35.56
C ASP A 538 18.18 -19.35 34.25
N GLN A 539 17.98 -20.02 33.10
CA GLN A 539 18.41 -19.56 31.77
C GLN A 539 17.26 -18.96 30.95
N GLN A 540 16.10 -18.71 31.58
CA GLN A 540 14.92 -18.16 30.92
C GLN A 540 14.76 -16.67 31.28
N PRO A 541 14.66 -15.79 30.27
CA PRO A 541 14.61 -14.36 30.49
C PRO A 541 13.29 -13.92 31.14
N GLU A 542 13.31 -12.70 31.69
CA GLU A 542 12.11 -11.98 32.08
C GLU A 542 11.16 -11.81 30.87
N VAL A 543 9.85 -11.95 31.10
CA VAL A 543 8.83 -11.80 30.05
C VAL A 543 7.77 -10.80 30.49
N THR A 544 7.48 -9.82 29.66
CA THR A 544 6.42 -8.83 29.89
C THR A 544 5.34 -8.96 28.82
N TYR A 545 4.08 -8.97 29.25
CA TYR A 545 2.90 -9.02 28.38
C TYR A 545 2.21 -7.65 28.41
N ARG A 546 2.13 -6.99 27.25
CA ARG A 546 1.54 -5.65 27.11
C ARG A 546 0.32 -5.69 26.21
N GLN A 547 -0.70 -4.92 26.55
CA GLN A 547 -1.87 -4.76 25.68
C GLN A 547 -1.60 -3.74 24.56
N GLY A 548 -2.16 -4.01 23.37
CA GLY A 548 -2.12 -3.12 22.21
C GLY A 548 -3.51 -2.85 21.65
N GLY A 549 -4.44 -2.41 22.51
CA GLY A 549 -5.86 -2.31 22.18
C GLY A 549 -6.63 -3.61 22.38
N ASP A 550 -7.81 -3.72 21.75
CA ASP A 550 -8.73 -4.86 21.91
C ASP A 550 -8.33 -6.10 21.09
N ASP A 551 -7.54 -5.92 20.03
CA ASP A 551 -7.15 -6.97 19.08
C ASP A 551 -5.66 -7.37 19.14
N HIS A 552 -4.85 -6.77 20.03
CA HIS A 552 -3.41 -7.06 20.07
C HIS A 552 -2.85 -7.31 21.47
N LEU A 553 -1.90 -8.24 21.53
CA LEU A 553 -1.09 -8.55 22.70
C LEU A 553 0.39 -8.63 22.30
N ILE A 554 1.26 -7.97 23.05
CA ILE A 554 2.71 -7.96 22.81
C ILE A 554 3.38 -8.76 23.91
N VAL A 555 4.28 -9.67 23.51
CA VAL A 555 5.17 -10.43 24.40
C VAL A 555 6.59 -9.87 24.21
N GLU A 556 7.19 -9.37 25.28
CA GLU A 556 8.55 -8.80 25.26
C GLU A 556 9.48 -9.63 26.13
N TYR A 557 10.66 -9.96 25.61
CA TYR A 557 11.69 -10.70 26.31
C TYR A 557 12.84 -9.79 26.77
N GLY A 558 13.25 -9.99 28.03
CA GLY A 558 14.37 -9.29 28.64
C GLY A 558 14.08 -7.84 28.99
N ARG A 559 15.13 -7.02 29.05
CA ARG A 559 15.09 -5.62 29.49
C ARG A 559 15.52 -4.68 28.36
N GLU A 560 14.82 -4.75 27.23
CA GLU A 560 15.01 -3.87 26.07
C GLU A 560 16.43 -3.87 25.46
N THR A 561 17.16 -4.97 25.63
CA THR A 561 18.49 -5.18 25.05
C THR A 561 18.41 -6.17 23.90
N PHE A 562 19.18 -5.90 22.85
CA PHE A 562 19.18 -6.72 21.66
C PHE A 562 19.99 -8.00 21.89
N ASP A 563 19.30 -9.14 21.94
CA ASP A 563 19.90 -10.45 22.13
C ASP A 563 19.32 -11.47 21.13
N LEU A 564 20.21 -12.19 20.43
CA LEU A 564 19.82 -13.27 19.53
C LEU A 564 19.20 -14.45 20.29
N ASN A 565 19.50 -14.64 21.58
CA ASN A 565 18.82 -15.63 22.43
C ASN A 565 17.34 -15.26 22.62
N HIS A 566 17.03 -13.99 22.89
CA HIS A 566 15.66 -13.50 22.94
C HIS A 566 14.97 -13.66 21.59
N ARG A 567 15.65 -13.32 20.48
CA ARG A 567 15.09 -13.52 19.13
C ARG A 567 14.81 -14.99 18.81
N CYS A 568 15.69 -15.90 19.24
CA CYS A 568 15.51 -17.35 19.08
C CYS A 568 14.27 -17.81 19.85
N ARG A 569 14.08 -17.29 21.07
CA ARG A 569 12.91 -17.56 21.90
C ARG A 569 11.61 -17.03 21.28
N VAL A 570 11.62 -15.82 20.72
CA VAL A 570 10.50 -15.27 19.93
C VAL A 570 10.14 -16.20 18.77
N THR A 571 11.13 -16.69 17.99
CA THR A 571 10.88 -17.63 16.89
C THR A 571 10.30 -18.95 17.40
N ALA A 572 10.80 -19.47 18.53
CA ALA A 572 10.30 -20.70 19.11
C ALA A 572 8.83 -20.55 19.57
N LEU A 573 8.50 -19.43 20.23
CA LEU A 573 7.13 -19.12 20.64
C LEU A 573 6.21 -18.96 19.42
N GLU A 574 6.61 -18.17 18.42
CA GLU A 574 5.85 -17.96 17.19
C GLU A 574 5.63 -19.26 16.43
N SER A 575 6.67 -20.10 16.29
CA SER A 575 6.57 -21.41 15.65
C SER A 575 5.63 -22.34 16.41
N HIS A 576 5.62 -22.30 17.74
CA HIS A 576 4.69 -23.11 18.53
C HIS A 576 3.25 -22.65 18.33
N ILE A 577 2.98 -21.34 18.44
CA ILE A 577 1.64 -20.75 18.29
C ILE A 577 1.08 -20.97 16.88
N ARG A 578 1.91 -21.04 15.85
CA ARG A 578 1.48 -21.33 14.47
C ARG A 578 1.47 -22.82 14.12
N SER A 579 1.84 -23.69 15.06
CA SER A 579 1.87 -25.14 14.81
C SER A 579 0.48 -25.76 14.86
N SER A 580 0.35 -26.97 14.30
CA SER A 580 -0.88 -27.77 14.42
C SER A 580 -1.19 -28.24 15.85
N LYS A 581 -0.27 -28.03 16.80
CA LYS A 581 -0.48 -28.35 18.22
C LYS A 581 -1.21 -27.22 18.96
N THR A 582 -1.30 -26.04 18.37
CA THR A 582 -2.01 -24.91 18.96
C THR A 582 -3.49 -25.25 19.13
N PRO A 583 -4.08 -24.97 20.30
CA PRO A 583 -5.50 -25.18 20.51
C PRO A 583 -6.35 -24.42 19.48
N SER A 584 -7.43 -25.05 18.97
CA SER A 584 -8.29 -24.47 17.93
C SER A 584 -8.87 -23.11 18.31
N TRP A 585 -9.22 -22.93 19.59
CA TRP A 585 -9.72 -21.66 20.11
C TRP A 585 -8.72 -20.49 20.00
N ILE A 586 -7.42 -20.76 19.82
CA ILE A 586 -6.43 -19.74 19.44
C ILE A 586 -6.27 -19.73 17.91
N ALA A 587 -6.06 -20.90 17.30
CA ALA A 587 -5.74 -21.00 15.88
C ALA A 587 -6.82 -20.40 14.96
N ASP A 588 -8.10 -20.54 15.33
CA ASP A 588 -9.25 -20.05 14.55
C ASP A 588 -9.47 -18.54 14.69
N HIS A 589 -8.87 -17.90 15.71
CA HIS A 589 -9.10 -16.50 16.05
C HIS A 589 -7.81 -15.66 16.09
N LEU A 590 -6.65 -16.28 15.89
CA LEU A 590 -5.38 -15.59 15.68
C LEU A 590 -5.25 -15.21 14.21
N THR A 591 -5.26 -13.91 13.94
CA THR A 591 -5.21 -13.36 12.60
C THR A 591 -3.81 -13.44 12.00
N THR A 592 -2.81 -12.94 12.73
CA THR A 592 -1.39 -13.01 12.32
C THR A 592 -0.47 -12.76 13.50
N THR A 593 0.83 -12.97 13.28
CA THR A 593 1.90 -12.72 14.25
C THR A 593 2.99 -11.88 13.62
N MET A 594 3.70 -11.12 14.44
CA MET A 594 4.88 -10.39 14.01
C MET A 594 5.99 -10.51 15.05
N GLY A 595 6.92 -11.43 14.80
CA GLY A 595 8.18 -11.53 15.54
C GLY A 595 9.14 -10.42 15.14
N CYS A 596 9.53 -9.59 16.10
CA CYS A 596 10.42 -8.45 15.91
C CYS A 596 11.49 -8.44 16.99
N CYS A 597 12.76 -8.68 16.63
CA CYS A 597 13.89 -8.56 17.54
C CYS A 597 13.67 -9.38 18.83
N THR A 598 13.34 -8.74 19.95
CA THR A 598 13.10 -9.40 21.24
C THR A 598 11.62 -9.47 21.62
N SER A 599 10.71 -9.20 20.68
CA SER A 599 9.27 -9.15 20.93
C SER A 599 8.45 -9.95 19.92
N LEU A 600 7.25 -10.35 20.32
CA LEU A 600 6.23 -10.96 19.47
C LEU A 600 4.91 -10.20 19.63
N LEU A 601 4.39 -9.63 18.54
CA LEU A 601 3.03 -9.13 18.46
C LEU A 601 2.10 -10.27 18.02
N LEU A 602 1.02 -10.47 18.77
CA LEU A 602 -0.11 -11.32 18.40
C LEU A 602 -1.28 -10.41 17.99
N PHE A 603 -1.75 -10.55 16.75
CA PHE A 603 -2.97 -9.89 16.27
C PHE A 603 -4.08 -10.95 16.20
N TYR A 604 -5.12 -10.78 17.00
CA TYR A 604 -6.23 -11.73 17.14
C TYR A 604 -7.58 -11.00 17.16
N ASP A 605 -8.67 -11.75 17.00
CA ASP A 605 -10.02 -11.22 17.18
C ASP A 605 -10.41 -11.18 18.66
N GLY A 606 -10.34 -9.99 19.27
CA GLY A 606 -10.69 -9.80 20.69
C GLY A 606 -12.15 -10.08 21.05
N SER A 607 -13.06 -10.07 20.06
CA SER A 607 -14.47 -10.39 20.29
C SER A 607 -14.74 -11.90 20.39
N GLN A 608 -13.81 -12.73 19.91
CA GLN A 608 -13.93 -14.19 19.89
C GLN A 608 -12.90 -14.87 20.81
N LEU A 609 -11.73 -14.26 21.00
CA LEU A 609 -10.64 -14.79 21.81
C LEU A 609 -10.45 -13.99 23.11
N SER A 610 -10.71 -14.65 24.25
CA SER A 610 -10.47 -14.05 25.57
C SER A 610 -8.98 -13.82 25.83
N ARG A 611 -8.62 -12.55 26.09
CA ARG A 611 -7.25 -12.15 26.44
C ARG A 611 -6.73 -12.84 27.70
N ALA A 612 -7.56 -13.00 28.73
CA ALA A 612 -7.17 -13.65 29.97
C ALA A 612 -6.78 -15.11 29.73
N ARG A 613 -7.60 -15.85 28.96
CA ARG A 613 -7.33 -17.23 28.58
C ARG A 613 -6.09 -17.37 27.70
N LEU A 614 -5.88 -16.44 26.76
CA LEU A 614 -4.68 -16.38 25.93
C LEU A 614 -3.43 -16.16 26.79
N LEU A 615 -3.47 -15.22 27.74
CA LEU A 615 -2.36 -14.92 28.63
C LEU A 615 -1.97 -16.13 29.50
N GLU A 616 -2.95 -16.82 30.09
CA GLU A 616 -2.72 -18.05 30.85
C GLU A 616 -2.02 -19.13 30.00
N TYR A 617 -2.46 -19.30 28.75
CA TYR A 617 -1.83 -20.24 27.83
C TYR A 617 -0.37 -19.85 27.54
N LEU A 618 -0.11 -18.59 27.21
CA LEU A 618 1.24 -18.10 26.90
C LEU A 618 2.19 -18.23 28.10
N LEU A 619 1.71 -17.92 29.31
CA LEU A 619 2.47 -18.12 30.55
C LEU A 619 2.83 -19.59 30.76
N SER A 620 1.88 -20.51 30.52
CA SER A 620 2.13 -21.95 30.64
C SER A 620 3.07 -22.48 29.54
N LEU A 621 3.02 -21.89 28.36
CA LEU A 621 3.84 -22.25 27.21
C LEU A 621 5.30 -21.81 27.42
N GLU A 622 5.49 -20.67 28.07
CA GLU A 622 6.81 -20.16 28.42
C GLU A 622 7.60 -21.13 29.30
N ASP A 623 6.92 -21.83 30.22
CA ASP A 623 7.54 -22.90 31.02
C ASP A 623 7.92 -24.14 30.18
N GLN A 624 7.17 -24.41 29.09
CA GLN A 624 7.42 -25.56 28.20
C GLN A 624 8.55 -25.32 27.20
N LEU A 625 8.84 -24.07 26.83
CA LEU A 625 9.93 -23.74 25.90
C LEU A 625 11.32 -24.09 26.46
N GLY A 626 11.48 -24.15 27.79
CA GLY A 626 12.72 -24.59 28.42
C GLY A 626 13.92 -23.69 28.12
N ASP A 627 15.12 -24.27 28.13
CA ASP A 627 16.39 -23.63 27.77
C ASP A 627 16.65 -23.77 26.26
N LEU A 628 16.92 -22.64 25.60
CA LEU A 628 17.18 -22.56 24.16
C LEU A 628 18.60 -22.13 23.81
N THR A 629 19.47 -21.89 24.81
CA THR A 629 20.82 -21.31 24.62
C THR A 629 21.75 -22.21 23.79
N GLY A 630 21.48 -23.52 23.73
CA GLY A 630 22.23 -24.49 22.93
C GLY A 630 21.52 -24.98 21.66
N THR A 631 20.47 -24.28 21.22
CA THR A 631 19.68 -24.70 20.05
C THR A 631 20.44 -24.45 18.75
N THR A 632 20.28 -25.35 17.78
CA THR A 632 20.75 -25.15 16.41
C THR A 632 19.57 -24.80 15.50
N LEU A 633 19.71 -23.74 14.69
CA LEU A 633 18.71 -23.29 13.74
C LEU A 633 19.17 -23.59 12.31
N THR A 634 18.28 -24.13 11.48
CA THR A 634 18.54 -24.25 10.04
C THR A 634 18.26 -22.91 9.36
N CYS A 635 19.29 -22.36 8.73
CA CYS A 635 19.30 -21.02 8.14
C CYS A 635 19.71 -21.10 6.66
N ARG A 636 19.42 -20.05 5.90
CA ARG A 636 20.02 -19.87 4.56
C ARG A 636 21.05 -18.76 4.62
N ARG A 637 22.24 -19.00 4.09
CA ARG A 637 23.26 -17.97 3.91
C ARG A 637 23.20 -17.47 2.47
N PHE A 638 22.95 -16.17 2.31
CA PHE A 638 22.95 -15.47 1.03
C PHE A 638 24.26 -14.73 0.83
N ASN A 639 24.75 -14.75 -0.41
CA ASN A 639 25.88 -13.94 -0.87
C ASN A 639 25.37 -12.87 -1.85
N LEU A 640 25.39 -11.61 -1.43
CA LEU A 640 24.69 -10.52 -2.12
C LEU A 640 25.65 -9.49 -2.71
N PRO A 641 25.41 -8.99 -3.94
CA PRO A 641 26.18 -7.88 -4.49
C PRO A 641 25.87 -6.59 -3.72
N MET A 642 26.89 -5.76 -3.48
CA MET A 642 26.74 -4.47 -2.83
C MET A 642 27.55 -3.42 -3.58
N THR A 643 26.93 -2.28 -3.91
CA THR A 643 27.64 -1.11 -4.42
C THR A 643 27.55 0.06 -3.45
N PHE A 644 28.69 0.70 -3.18
CA PHE A 644 28.77 1.96 -2.44
C PHE A 644 28.63 3.19 -3.36
N GLN A 645 28.55 2.97 -4.67
CA GLN A 645 28.37 4.01 -5.69
C GLN A 645 26.99 3.84 -6.34
N SER A 646 26.12 4.83 -6.15
CA SER A 646 24.75 4.76 -6.69
C SER A 646 24.21 6.16 -6.92
N THR A 647 23.89 6.47 -8.17
CA THR A 647 23.25 7.71 -8.59
C THR A 647 21.87 7.85 -7.97
N ALA A 648 21.09 6.77 -7.95
CA ALA A 648 19.76 6.76 -7.34
C ALA A 648 19.80 7.11 -5.83
N LEU A 649 20.84 6.66 -5.10
CA LEU A 649 21.02 7.03 -3.70
C LEU A 649 21.45 8.49 -3.53
N ARG A 650 22.39 8.97 -4.35
CA ARG A 650 22.81 10.38 -4.35
C ARG A 650 21.62 11.30 -4.61
N ASP A 651 20.79 10.98 -5.59
CA ASP A 651 19.59 11.75 -5.95
C ASP A 651 18.57 11.75 -4.79
N ALA A 652 18.39 10.62 -4.11
CA ALA A 652 17.49 10.53 -2.96
C ALA A 652 17.97 11.37 -1.77
N ILE A 653 19.28 11.42 -1.50
CA ILE A 653 19.85 12.27 -0.45
C ILE A 653 19.79 13.75 -0.84
N GLN A 654 20.07 14.09 -2.09
CA GLN A 654 19.93 15.46 -2.60
C GLN A 654 18.48 15.93 -2.48
N ARG A 655 17.51 15.09 -2.87
CA ARG A 655 16.08 15.36 -2.67
C ARG A 655 15.77 15.65 -1.21
N TYR A 656 16.30 14.86 -0.27
CA TYR A 656 16.08 15.11 1.16
C TYR A 656 16.65 16.47 1.62
N MET A 657 17.82 16.83 1.12
CA MET A 657 18.45 18.12 1.43
C MET A 657 17.61 19.29 0.91
N ASP A 658 17.10 19.18 -0.32
CA ASP A 658 16.34 20.22 -0.97
C ASP A 658 14.93 20.40 -0.36
N THR A 659 14.28 19.31 0.05
CA THR A 659 12.87 19.35 0.45
C THR A 659 12.63 19.36 1.96
N GLN A 660 13.54 18.75 2.73
CA GLN A 660 13.32 18.57 4.16
C GLN A 660 14.38 19.28 5.00
N ARG A 661 15.65 18.90 4.86
CA ARG A 661 16.71 19.39 5.75
C ARG A 661 18.01 19.64 4.99
N PRO A 662 18.36 20.91 4.73
CA PRO A 662 19.50 21.24 3.87
C PRO A 662 20.85 20.90 4.51
N HIS A 663 20.94 20.86 5.84
CA HIS A 663 22.17 20.53 6.54
C HIS A 663 21.95 19.71 7.82
N ALA A 664 22.81 18.72 8.01
CA ALA A 664 22.93 17.90 9.22
C ALA A 664 24.35 17.31 9.28
N PRO A 665 24.85 16.85 10.44
CA PRO A 665 26.16 16.20 10.55
C PRO A 665 26.28 14.93 9.69
N TYR A 666 25.14 14.31 9.38
CA TYR A 666 25.00 13.15 8.53
C TYR A 666 24.83 13.45 7.03
N LEU A 667 24.89 14.73 6.64
CA LEU A 667 24.77 15.18 5.25
C LEU A 667 26.07 15.85 4.78
N PRO A 668 26.39 15.78 3.48
CA PRO A 668 25.68 15.02 2.43
C PRO A 668 26.05 13.52 2.42
N ASP A 669 27.09 13.12 3.18
CA ASP A 669 27.64 11.77 3.14
C ASP A 669 27.30 10.96 4.41
N ASN A 670 26.30 10.09 4.24
CA ASN A 670 25.84 9.18 5.27
C ASN A 670 26.86 8.09 5.65
N LEU A 671 27.62 7.58 4.68
CA LEU A 671 28.60 6.52 4.91
C LEU A 671 29.74 7.04 5.80
N SER A 672 30.28 8.20 5.46
CA SER A 672 31.30 8.89 6.26
C SER A 672 30.79 9.30 7.63
N PHE A 673 29.50 9.61 7.76
CA PHE A 673 28.90 9.88 9.07
C PHE A 673 28.85 8.64 9.95
N VAL A 674 28.36 7.50 9.45
CA VAL A 674 28.29 6.26 10.24
C VAL A 674 29.68 5.83 10.72
N ALA A 675 30.70 5.96 9.86
CA ALA A 675 32.08 5.68 10.21
C ALA A 675 32.58 6.60 11.35
N ARG A 676 32.43 7.92 11.20
CA ARG A 676 32.82 8.90 12.22
C ARG A 676 32.07 8.70 13.54
N ASN A 677 30.77 8.42 13.48
CA ASN A 677 29.94 8.17 14.67
C ASN A 677 30.36 6.92 15.45
N ASN A 678 31.16 6.04 14.85
CA ASN A 678 31.65 4.81 15.49
C ASN A 678 33.17 4.79 15.68
N SER A 679 33.85 5.94 15.54
CA SER A 679 35.31 6.05 15.69
C SER A 679 36.11 5.13 14.75
N ILE A 680 35.62 4.94 13.52
CA ILE A 680 36.26 4.13 12.47
C ILE A 680 36.36 4.92 11.16
N SER A 681 37.23 4.45 10.25
CA SER A 681 37.31 4.97 8.87
C SER A 681 36.20 4.41 7.99
N THR A 682 35.95 5.08 6.86
CA THR A 682 35.01 4.62 5.83
C THR A 682 35.40 3.26 5.27
N GLU A 683 36.70 3.00 5.12
CA GLU A 683 37.25 1.75 4.63
C GLU A 683 37.00 0.61 5.61
N GLN A 684 37.18 0.87 6.92
CA GLN A 684 36.83 -0.10 7.97
C GLN A 684 35.33 -0.39 8.02
N LEU A 685 34.48 0.62 7.80
CA LEU A 685 33.03 0.40 7.72
C LEU A 685 32.67 -0.50 6.52
N LYS A 686 33.28 -0.26 5.36
CA LYS A 686 33.12 -1.14 4.19
C LYS A 686 33.61 -2.56 4.47
N GLU A 687 34.76 -2.70 5.12
CA GLU A 687 35.29 -4.00 5.53
C GLU A 687 34.30 -4.75 6.43
N ILE A 688 33.71 -4.09 7.44
CA ILE A 688 32.66 -4.67 8.30
C ILE A 688 31.46 -5.14 7.48
N LEU A 689 31.02 -4.36 6.49
CA LEU A 689 29.88 -4.70 5.64
C LEU A 689 30.17 -5.89 4.70
N LEU A 690 31.42 -6.03 4.24
CA LEU A 690 31.83 -7.07 3.29
C LEU A 690 32.27 -8.37 3.96
N THR A 691 32.83 -8.31 5.18
CA THR A 691 33.29 -9.50 5.93
C THR A 691 32.30 -9.97 6.99
N GLY A 692 31.37 -9.10 7.40
CA GLY A 692 30.38 -9.39 8.42
C GLY A 692 29.32 -10.39 7.96
N THR A 693 28.82 -11.18 8.91
CA THR A 693 27.60 -12.00 8.73
C THR A 693 26.44 -11.36 9.48
N PHE A 694 25.40 -10.97 8.74
CA PHE A 694 24.24 -10.25 9.25
C PHE A 694 23.04 -11.19 9.37
N VAL A 695 22.55 -11.40 10.58
CA VAL A 695 21.38 -12.26 10.85
C VAL A 695 20.11 -11.46 10.62
N ALA A 696 19.21 -11.93 9.76
CA ALA A 696 17.88 -11.34 9.57
C ALA A 696 17.05 -11.52 10.84
N VAL A 697 16.91 -10.47 11.63
CA VAL A 697 16.18 -10.48 12.90
C VAL A 697 14.72 -10.08 12.74
N VAL A 698 14.37 -9.41 11.64
CA VAL A 698 12.98 -9.08 11.30
C VAL A 698 12.81 -9.02 9.79
N VAL A 699 11.73 -9.60 9.28
CA VAL A 699 11.27 -9.40 7.89
C VAL A 699 9.86 -8.77 7.93
N GLY A 700 9.74 -7.49 7.58
CA GLY A 700 8.49 -6.72 7.69
C GLY A 700 8.57 -5.27 7.14
N PHE A 701 8.04 -4.26 7.83
CA PHE A 701 8.07 -2.81 7.54
C PHE A 701 8.08 -2.39 6.06
N TYR A 702 6.90 -2.37 5.42
CA TYR A 702 6.70 -2.21 3.98
C TYR A 702 7.36 -3.31 3.14
N CYS A 703 6.55 -4.33 2.81
CA CYS A 703 6.83 -5.33 1.77
C CYS A 703 8.14 -6.11 1.97
N GLY A 704 8.35 -6.70 3.16
CA GLY A 704 9.48 -7.60 3.40
C GLY A 704 10.81 -6.90 3.68
N ASN A 705 10.81 -5.64 4.10
CA ASN A 705 12.00 -4.93 4.57
C ASN A 705 12.67 -5.76 5.67
N THR A 706 13.95 -6.01 5.45
CA THR A 706 14.70 -6.96 6.25
C THR A 706 15.67 -6.19 7.14
N VAL A 707 15.42 -6.27 8.44
CA VAL A 707 16.31 -5.72 9.46
C VAL A 707 17.23 -6.84 9.91
N CYS A 708 18.52 -6.53 10.01
CA CYS A 708 19.55 -7.47 10.36
C CYS A 708 20.40 -6.97 11.52
N LEU A 709 20.88 -7.91 12.32
CA LEU A 709 21.88 -7.67 13.35
C LEU A 709 23.19 -8.39 12.97
N PRO A 710 24.36 -7.76 13.12
CA PRO A 710 25.64 -8.45 13.03
C PRO A 710 25.71 -9.60 14.06
N SER A 711 26.02 -10.80 13.57
CA SER A 711 26.25 -11.99 14.41
C SER A 711 27.45 -11.80 15.33
N ASP A 712 28.51 -11.16 14.85
CA ASP A 712 29.66 -10.76 15.65
C ASP A 712 29.35 -9.46 16.41
N PRO A 713 29.39 -9.45 17.76
CA PRO A 713 29.10 -8.27 18.55
C PRO A 713 30.06 -7.09 18.31
N ARG A 714 31.28 -7.35 17.81
CA ARG A 714 32.28 -6.32 17.49
C ARG A 714 31.88 -5.48 16.28
N HIS A 715 31.10 -6.06 15.37
CA HIS A 715 30.57 -5.39 14.17
C HIS A 715 29.26 -4.62 14.42
N ARG A 716 28.69 -4.68 15.63
CA ARG A 716 27.51 -3.88 15.96
C ARG A 716 27.93 -2.42 16.12
N LEU A 717 27.46 -1.59 15.19
CA LEU A 717 27.61 -0.14 15.19
C LEU A 717 26.35 0.50 15.75
N ASN A 718 26.46 1.68 16.34
CA ASN A 718 25.29 2.48 16.72
C ASN A 718 25.24 3.75 15.88
N CYS A 719 24.06 4.13 15.40
CA CYS A 719 23.86 5.32 14.59
C CYS A 719 22.49 5.94 14.85
N PRO A 720 22.36 7.27 15.02
CA PRO A 720 21.05 7.89 15.08
C PRO A 720 20.29 7.68 13.75
N LYS A 721 18.96 7.73 13.84
CA LYS A 721 18.06 7.79 12.69
C LYS A 721 17.97 9.25 12.20
N MET A 722 17.73 9.48 10.91
CA MET A 722 17.56 10.82 10.33
C MET A 722 16.38 11.57 10.97
N ASN A 723 16.55 12.88 11.12
CA ASN A 723 15.54 13.76 11.73
C ASN A 723 15.32 15.04 10.89
N PRO A 724 14.13 15.23 10.27
CA PRO A 724 13.05 14.26 10.12
C PRO A 724 13.45 13.08 9.22
N SER A 725 12.65 12.02 9.21
CA SER A 725 12.86 10.86 8.33
C SER A 725 12.61 11.20 6.85
N ARG A 726 13.26 10.45 5.94
CA ARG A 726 13.05 10.62 4.50
C ARG A 726 11.65 10.14 4.10
N VAL A 727 11.05 10.84 3.15
CA VAL A 727 9.80 10.45 2.50
C VAL A 727 10.02 9.45 1.36
N TYR A 728 11.24 9.37 0.82
CA TYR A 728 11.61 8.49 -0.28
C TYR A 728 13.00 7.88 -0.03
N THR A 729 13.11 6.57 -0.22
CA THR A 729 14.34 5.77 -0.21
C THR A 729 14.19 4.76 -1.35
N PRO A 730 15.14 4.68 -2.28
CA PRO A 730 15.01 3.80 -3.44
C PRO A 730 15.11 2.32 -3.06
N GLU A 731 14.42 1.45 -3.80
CA GLU A 731 14.51 0.00 -3.63
C GLU A 731 15.95 -0.53 -3.72
N GLY A 732 16.25 -1.53 -2.91
CA GLY A 732 17.57 -2.14 -2.78
C GLY A 732 18.52 -1.38 -1.86
N THR A 733 18.10 -0.28 -1.22
CA THR A 733 18.96 0.48 -0.30
C THR A 733 19.30 -0.35 0.94
N VAL A 734 20.60 -0.49 1.22
CA VAL A 734 21.13 -0.97 2.49
C VAL A 734 21.50 0.24 3.35
N SER A 735 21.09 0.19 4.61
CA SER A 735 21.14 1.34 5.51
C SER A 735 21.41 0.91 6.95
N TRP A 736 21.79 1.87 7.81
CA TRP A 736 22.06 1.61 9.23
C TRP A 736 21.31 2.57 10.14
N GLY A 737 20.75 2.06 11.24
CA GLY A 737 20.02 2.84 12.23
C GLY A 737 19.91 2.09 13.56
N GLY A 738 20.24 2.77 14.65
CA GLY A 738 20.50 2.11 15.93
C GLY A 738 21.61 1.08 15.79
N SER A 739 21.40 -0.08 16.40
CA SER A 739 22.28 -1.27 16.32
C SER A 739 22.09 -2.11 15.06
N CYS A 740 21.13 -1.76 14.20
CA CYS A 740 20.65 -2.62 13.14
C CYS A 740 20.92 -2.07 11.73
N MET A 741 21.06 -3.00 10.79
CA MET A 741 21.11 -2.74 9.37
C MET A 741 19.73 -3.02 8.75
N SER A 742 19.27 -2.22 7.78
CA SER A 742 17.98 -2.43 7.10
C SER A 742 18.17 -2.46 5.59
N LEU A 743 17.49 -3.41 4.93
CA LEU A 743 17.41 -3.56 3.48
C LEU A 743 16.00 -3.21 2.99
N TYR A 744 15.88 -2.05 2.32
CA TYR A 744 14.63 -1.55 1.77
C TYR A 744 14.28 -2.29 0.47
N PRO A 745 13.15 -3.02 0.42
CA PRO A 745 12.84 -3.92 -0.68
C PRO A 745 12.07 -3.25 -1.81
N VAL A 746 11.42 -2.12 -1.51
CA VAL A 746 10.59 -1.32 -2.40
C VAL A 746 10.90 0.15 -2.15
N ASP A 747 10.50 1.01 -3.07
CA ASP A 747 10.53 2.46 -2.84
C ASP A 747 9.65 2.80 -1.65
N SER A 748 10.23 3.40 -0.60
CA SER A 748 9.49 3.71 0.63
C SER A 748 10.09 4.85 1.44
N PRO A 749 9.35 5.45 2.39
CA PRO A 749 9.95 6.30 3.42
C PRO A 749 10.98 5.53 4.26
N GLY A 750 11.94 6.24 4.85
CA GLY A 750 13.03 5.60 5.61
C GLY A 750 13.75 6.56 6.55
N GLY A 751 14.11 6.08 7.74
CA GLY A 751 14.84 6.85 8.76
C GLY A 751 16.31 6.45 8.92
N TYR A 752 16.73 5.32 8.36
CA TYR A 752 18.09 4.79 8.55
C TYR A 752 19.07 5.49 7.61
N MET A 753 20.33 5.66 8.02
CA MET A 753 21.37 6.27 7.19
C MET A 753 21.67 5.38 5.97
N CYS A 754 21.53 5.92 4.75
CA CYS A 754 21.78 5.15 3.53
C CYS A 754 23.27 4.90 3.33
N LEU A 755 23.70 3.64 3.14
CA LEU A 755 25.11 3.30 3.01
C LEU A 755 25.48 2.79 1.62
N SER A 756 24.65 1.90 1.07
CA SER A 756 24.93 1.19 -0.17
C SER A 756 23.65 0.68 -0.79
N ARG A 757 23.76 0.03 -1.95
CA ARG A 757 22.63 -0.58 -2.66
C ARG A 757 22.92 -2.03 -3.02
N THR A 758 21.89 -2.87 -3.03
CA THR A 758 21.91 -4.29 -3.42
C THR A 758 20.67 -4.61 -4.27
N VAL A 759 20.54 -5.85 -4.71
CA VAL A 759 19.36 -6.33 -5.45
C VAL A 759 18.15 -6.42 -4.50
N PRO A 760 16.97 -5.87 -4.86
CA PRO A 760 15.77 -5.91 -4.03
C PRO A 760 15.30 -7.32 -3.68
N CYS A 761 14.56 -7.46 -2.58
CA CYS A 761 14.14 -8.75 -2.02
C CYS A 761 12.61 -8.94 -1.93
N PHE A 762 11.86 -8.22 -2.77
CA PHE A 762 10.40 -8.33 -2.84
C PHE A 762 9.88 -8.27 -4.28
N ASP A 763 9.08 -9.26 -4.65
CA ASP A 763 8.37 -9.29 -5.93
C ASP A 763 6.88 -9.31 -5.69
N THR A 764 6.19 -8.19 -5.95
CA THR A 764 4.78 -7.99 -5.62
C THR A 764 3.88 -9.13 -6.07
N LEU A 765 4.12 -9.73 -7.25
CA LEU A 765 3.27 -10.81 -7.77
C LEU A 765 3.91 -12.20 -7.63
N GLY A 766 5.13 -12.27 -7.09
CA GLY A 766 5.82 -13.50 -6.75
C GLY A 766 6.03 -14.46 -7.92
N TRP A 767 6.28 -13.94 -9.13
CA TRP A 767 6.53 -14.72 -10.34
C TRP A 767 8.04 -14.88 -10.63
N LYS A 768 8.88 -13.98 -10.09
CA LYS A 768 10.33 -14.04 -10.29
C LYS A 768 10.93 -15.26 -9.58
N PRO A 769 12.06 -15.80 -10.07
CA PRO A 769 12.76 -16.90 -9.41
C PRO A 769 13.03 -16.61 -7.93
N GLY A 770 12.75 -17.57 -7.04
CA GLY A 770 12.93 -17.43 -5.58
C GLY A 770 11.69 -16.91 -4.83
N PHE A 771 10.72 -16.34 -5.54
CA PHE A 771 9.45 -15.88 -4.97
C PHE A 771 8.30 -16.84 -5.32
N ALA A 772 7.17 -16.63 -4.64
CA ALA A 772 5.91 -17.29 -4.97
C ALA A 772 4.77 -16.30 -4.74
N ALA A 773 3.62 -16.47 -5.41
CA ALA A 773 2.44 -15.62 -5.18
C ALA A 773 1.98 -15.59 -3.71
N THR A 774 2.23 -16.68 -2.96
CA THR A 774 1.94 -16.77 -1.51
C THR A 774 3.07 -16.23 -0.62
N ARG A 775 4.25 -15.94 -1.20
CA ARG A 775 5.44 -15.48 -0.52
C ARG A 775 6.25 -14.52 -1.42
N PRO A 776 5.79 -13.27 -1.59
CA PRO A 776 6.43 -12.25 -2.41
C PRO A 776 7.69 -11.65 -1.76
N TRP A 777 8.03 -12.01 -0.52
CA TRP A 777 9.28 -11.64 0.14
C TRP A 777 10.30 -12.80 0.09
N LEU A 778 11.58 -12.48 -0.06
CA LEU A 778 12.63 -13.50 -0.21
C LEU A 778 13.09 -14.10 1.11
N TYR A 779 13.36 -13.24 2.10
CA TYR A 779 14.04 -13.62 3.34
C TYR A 779 13.10 -14.15 4.41
N ARG A 780 13.67 -14.91 5.33
CA ARG A 780 13.04 -15.44 6.54
C ARG A 780 13.84 -14.96 7.74
N ASP A 781 13.20 -15.03 8.89
CA ASP A 781 13.88 -14.81 10.15
C ASP A 781 15.04 -15.82 10.29
N PHE A 782 16.19 -15.35 10.78
CA PHE A 782 17.47 -16.07 10.89
C PHE A 782 18.21 -16.40 9.58
N ASP A 783 17.74 -15.95 8.41
CA ASP A 783 18.61 -15.98 7.22
C ASP A 783 19.88 -15.14 7.47
N LEU A 784 21.01 -15.59 6.94
CA LEU A 784 22.31 -14.94 7.08
C LEU A 784 22.64 -14.21 5.79
N LEU A 785 22.89 -12.90 5.87
CA LEU A 785 23.27 -12.09 4.73
C LEU A 785 24.76 -11.77 4.80
N THR A 786 25.45 -12.03 3.70
CA THR A 786 26.86 -11.67 3.45
C THR A 786 26.95 -10.93 2.12
N TYR A 787 27.99 -10.10 1.96
CA TYR A 787 28.07 -9.19 0.82
C TYR A 787 29.43 -9.23 0.13
N TYR A 788 29.43 -8.96 -1.17
CA TYR A 788 30.62 -8.70 -1.97
C TYR A 788 30.47 -7.40 -2.74
N GLU A 789 31.57 -6.67 -2.93
CA GLU A 789 31.54 -5.38 -3.62
C GLU A 789 31.43 -5.57 -5.13
N VAL A 790 30.59 -4.74 -5.77
CA VAL A 790 30.46 -4.62 -7.23
C VAL A 790 30.44 -3.15 -7.63
N SER A 791 30.76 -2.87 -8.89
CA SER A 791 30.64 -1.53 -9.48
C SER A 791 29.18 -1.10 -9.68
N GLU A 792 28.94 0.20 -9.92
CA GLU A 792 27.61 0.74 -10.24
C GLU A 792 27.05 0.11 -11.53
N ASP A 793 27.89 -0.08 -12.56
CA ASP A 793 27.49 -0.67 -13.85
C ASP A 793 27.09 -2.14 -13.71
N GLU A 794 27.86 -2.94 -12.95
CA GLU A 794 27.52 -4.34 -12.66
C GLU A 794 26.21 -4.44 -11.86
N MET A 795 26.02 -3.56 -10.88
CA MET A 795 24.76 -3.49 -10.13
C MET A 795 23.59 -3.17 -11.06
N ASP A 796 23.74 -2.22 -11.99
CA ASP A 796 22.70 -1.86 -12.94
C ASP A 796 22.36 -3.01 -13.90
N ASP A 797 23.34 -3.80 -14.33
CA ASP A 797 23.12 -5.04 -15.09
C ASP A 797 22.34 -6.06 -14.26
N MET A 798 22.70 -6.27 -12.99
CA MET A 798 21.98 -7.17 -12.08
C MET A 798 20.55 -6.70 -11.82
N LEU A 799 20.32 -5.40 -11.63
CA LEU A 799 18.99 -4.82 -11.47
C LEU A 799 18.15 -4.96 -12.75
N ARG A 800 18.75 -4.85 -13.94
CA ARG A 800 18.08 -5.16 -15.22
C ARG A 800 17.68 -6.64 -15.31
N MET A 801 18.56 -7.55 -14.90
CA MET A 801 18.24 -8.98 -14.83
C MET A 801 17.12 -9.26 -13.82
N TYR A 802 17.14 -8.61 -12.66
CA TYR A 802 16.11 -8.71 -11.63
C TYR A 802 14.74 -8.24 -12.13
N LYS A 803 14.68 -7.07 -12.78
CA LYS A 803 13.45 -6.55 -13.38
C LYS A 803 12.90 -7.47 -14.48
N ALA A 804 13.78 -8.10 -15.24
CA ALA A 804 13.42 -9.08 -16.26
C ALA A 804 13.09 -10.49 -15.70
N GLY A 805 13.17 -10.72 -14.39
CA GLY A 805 12.93 -12.03 -13.78
C GLY A 805 13.98 -13.10 -14.11
N ARG A 806 15.20 -12.69 -14.46
CA ARG A 806 16.32 -13.57 -14.83
C ARG A 806 17.42 -13.65 -13.77
N TYR A 807 17.34 -12.80 -12.74
CA TYR A 807 18.30 -12.84 -11.63
C TYR A 807 18.02 -14.03 -10.71
N VAL A 808 19.08 -14.72 -10.30
CA VAL A 808 19.01 -15.88 -9.39
C VAL A 808 19.91 -15.58 -8.19
N TRP A 809 19.35 -15.68 -6.98
CA TRP A 809 20.10 -15.47 -5.75
C TRP A 809 20.94 -16.69 -5.42
N GLU A 810 22.20 -16.46 -5.06
CA GLU A 810 23.08 -17.49 -4.52
C GLU A 810 22.83 -17.63 -3.02
N TRP A 811 22.50 -18.85 -2.59
CA TRP A 811 22.39 -19.18 -1.18
C TRP A 811 22.69 -20.66 -0.92
N GLU A 812 23.11 -20.95 0.31
CA GLU A 812 23.35 -22.30 0.82
C GLU A 812 22.59 -22.51 2.14
N GLU A 813 22.19 -23.76 2.43
CA GLU A 813 21.62 -24.11 3.72
C GLU A 813 22.74 -24.37 4.74
N VAL A 814 22.67 -23.69 5.88
CA VAL A 814 23.67 -23.76 6.95
C VAL A 814 23.01 -23.86 8.31
N ALA A 815 23.74 -24.37 9.29
CA ALA A 815 23.30 -24.41 10.68
C ALA A 815 23.86 -23.19 11.45
N PHE A 816 22.98 -22.44 12.11
CA PHE A 816 23.39 -21.41 13.09
C PHE A 816 23.33 -22.03 14.49
N ASP A 817 24.49 -22.23 15.11
CA ASP A 817 24.61 -22.80 16.45
C ASP A 817 24.59 -21.68 17.52
N MET A 818 23.52 -21.64 18.32
CA MET A 818 23.41 -20.68 19.43
C MET A 818 24.48 -20.90 20.50
N ALA A 819 24.96 -22.14 20.71
CA ALA A 819 26.04 -22.40 21.67
C ALA A 819 27.36 -21.77 21.19
N GLU A 820 27.64 -21.84 19.89
CA GLU A 820 28.80 -21.18 19.30
C GLU A 820 28.68 -19.65 19.39
N HIS A 821 27.51 -19.10 19.08
CA HIS A 821 27.27 -17.66 19.24
C HIS A 821 27.47 -17.21 20.70
N ASN A 822 26.94 -17.97 21.65
CA ASN A 822 27.07 -17.66 23.08
C ASN A 822 28.53 -17.76 23.58
N ARG A 823 29.34 -18.69 23.04
CA ARG A 823 30.80 -18.71 23.29
C ARG A 823 31.47 -17.45 22.73
N LEU A 824 31.14 -17.04 21.51
CA LEU A 824 31.67 -15.81 20.90
C LEU A 824 31.34 -14.57 21.74
N LEU A 825 30.11 -14.46 22.26
CA LEU A 825 29.71 -13.37 23.15
C LEU A 825 30.57 -13.33 24.43
N ALA A 826 30.85 -14.49 25.02
CA ALA A 826 31.66 -14.59 26.23
C ALA A 826 33.13 -14.26 25.98
N GLU A 827 33.72 -14.76 24.87
CA GLU A 827 35.13 -14.56 24.53
C GLU A 827 35.45 -13.12 24.10
N THR A 828 34.49 -12.42 23.50
CA THR A 828 34.70 -11.06 22.95
C THR A 828 34.24 -9.94 23.88
N VAL A 829 33.73 -10.25 25.08
CA VAL A 829 33.10 -9.26 25.98
C VAL A 829 34.01 -8.06 26.28
N ASP A 830 35.28 -8.30 26.61
CA ASP A 830 36.24 -7.24 26.95
C ASP A 830 36.61 -6.37 25.74
N GLU A 831 36.74 -7.00 24.57
CA GLU A 831 37.00 -6.32 23.30
C GLU A 831 35.81 -5.42 22.92
N VAL A 832 34.60 -5.97 22.98
CA VAL A 832 33.34 -5.24 22.70
C VAL A 832 33.17 -4.07 23.66
N GLN A 833 33.41 -4.26 24.97
CA GLN A 833 33.34 -3.15 25.93
C GLN A 833 34.32 -2.03 25.58
N THR A 834 35.53 -2.37 25.14
CA THR A 834 36.54 -1.38 24.73
C THR A 834 36.09 -0.62 23.48
N LEU A 835 35.52 -1.32 22.48
CA LEU A 835 34.95 -0.71 21.28
C LEU A 835 33.78 0.22 21.63
N ARG A 836 32.86 -0.21 22.50
CA ARG A 836 31.71 0.60 22.94
C ARG A 836 32.14 1.89 23.64
N ARG A 837 33.18 1.86 24.48
CA ARG A 837 33.72 3.08 25.11
C ARG A 837 34.25 4.07 24.06
N LYS A 838 34.96 3.59 23.04
CA LYS A 838 35.45 4.43 21.92
C LYS A 838 34.32 5.01 21.08
N GLN A 839 33.28 4.21 20.83
CA GLN A 839 32.09 4.64 20.10
C GLN A 839 31.31 5.71 20.87
N ALA A 840 31.16 5.55 22.19
CA ALA A 840 30.43 6.50 23.03
C ALA A 840 31.01 7.92 22.96
N THR A 841 32.35 8.06 22.96
CA THR A 841 33.00 9.38 22.83
C THR A 841 32.67 10.07 21.51
N ALA A 842 32.75 9.36 20.38
CA ALA A 842 32.39 9.94 19.08
C ALA A 842 30.89 10.24 18.96
N GLN A 843 30.04 9.42 19.57
CA GLN A 843 28.58 9.63 19.59
C GLN A 843 28.20 10.88 20.37
N GLU A 844 28.86 11.17 21.48
CA GLU A 844 28.64 12.40 22.24
C GLU A 844 28.96 13.64 21.39
N GLU A 845 30.08 13.63 20.66
CA GLU A 845 30.45 14.71 19.75
C GLU A 845 29.43 14.88 18.61
N MET A 846 29.02 13.79 17.97
CA MET A 846 28.04 13.83 16.87
C MET A 846 26.66 14.27 17.36
N THR A 847 26.25 13.85 18.57
CA THR A 847 24.98 14.27 19.19
C THR A 847 24.96 15.77 19.47
N ARG A 848 26.09 16.33 19.93
CA ARG A 848 26.23 17.78 20.13
C ARG A 848 26.13 18.53 18.80
N ALA A 849 26.85 18.08 17.76
CA ALA A 849 26.79 18.67 16.43
C ALA A 849 25.38 18.62 15.81
N GLU A 850 24.65 17.53 16.06
CA GLU A 850 23.27 17.38 15.58
C GLU A 850 22.32 18.34 16.29
N THR A 851 22.46 18.49 17.61
CA THR A 851 21.66 19.42 18.41
C THR A 851 21.87 20.87 17.94
N GLU A 852 23.11 21.28 17.70
CA GLU A 852 23.44 22.60 17.19
C GLU A 852 22.89 22.83 15.77
N SER A 853 23.03 21.82 14.90
CA SER A 853 22.50 21.88 13.52
C SER A 853 20.97 22.00 13.49
N LEU A 854 20.28 21.24 14.34
CA LEU A 854 18.82 21.27 14.46
C LEU A 854 18.33 22.62 15.00
N ALA A 855 19.02 23.19 15.99
CA ALA A 855 18.68 24.50 16.54
C ALA A 855 18.78 25.61 15.49
N ARG A 856 19.89 25.65 14.73
CA ARG A 856 20.08 26.58 13.61
C ARG A 856 18.98 26.46 12.57
N TRP A 857 18.66 25.24 12.16
CA TRP A 857 17.62 25.00 11.15
C TRP A 857 16.23 25.45 11.62
N ARG A 858 15.89 25.23 12.91
CA ARG A 858 14.63 25.72 13.49
C ARG A 858 14.56 27.25 13.48
N GLU A 859 15.67 27.92 13.80
CA GLU A 859 15.76 29.39 13.77
C GLU A 859 15.61 29.95 12.34
N GLU A 860 16.24 29.32 11.35
CA GLU A 860 16.11 29.69 9.93
C GLU A 860 14.66 29.56 9.44
N LYS A 861 13.98 28.45 9.80
CA LYS A 861 12.56 28.25 9.47
C LYS A 861 11.65 29.32 10.09
N LEU A 862 11.96 29.80 11.29
CA LEU A 862 11.19 30.87 11.95
C LEU A 862 11.41 32.23 11.27
N ARG A 863 12.63 32.53 10.82
CA ARG A 863 12.97 33.80 10.14
C ARG A 863 12.36 33.93 8.75
N LEU A 864 12.04 32.82 8.09
CA LEU A 864 11.54 32.80 6.71
C LEU A 864 10.00 32.84 6.59
N ARG A 865 9.23 32.97 7.69
CA ARG A 865 7.77 33.14 7.60
C ARG A 865 7.42 34.53 7.05
N VAL A 866 6.79 34.57 5.88
CA VAL A 866 6.35 35.81 5.19
C VAL A 866 5.10 36.40 5.86
N ASP A 867 5.02 37.72 5.90
CA ASP A 867 3.95 38.52 6.51
C ASP A 867 2.67 38.57 5.63
N GLU A 868 1.51 38.22 6.21
CA GLU A 868 0.23 38.00 5.49
C GLU A 868 -0.41 39.29 4.92
N SER A 869 -0.01 40.48 5.40
CA SER A 869 -0.64 41.77 5.07
C SER A 869 -0.45 42.24 3.62
N THR A 870 0.59 41.79 2.92
CA THR A 870 0.89 42.23 1.53
C THR A 870 0.12 41.43 0.47
N ILE A 871 -0.53 40.33 0.84
CA ILE A 871 -1.24 39.41 -0.06
C ILE A 871 -2.70 39.83 -0.26
N GLU A 872 -3.31 40.48 0.73
CA GLU A 872 -4.72 40.92 0.68
C GLU A 872 -4.96 42.07 -0.32
N ASP A 873 -3.99 42.98 -0.51
CA ASP A 873 -4.12 44.13 -1.42
C ASP A 873 -4.12 43.74 -2.92
N LEU A 874 -3.39 42.68 -3.29
CA LEU A 874 -3.29 42.21 -4.68
C LEU A 874 -4.48 41.37 -5.13
N VAL A 875 -5.23 40.78 -4.20
CA VAL A 875 -6.35 39.87 -4.49
C VAL A 875 -7.63 40.62 -4.87
N ASN A 876 -7.74 41.89 -4.49
CA ASN A 876 -8.92 42.71 -4.76
C ASN A 876 -8.99 43.25 -6.21
N ASP A 877 -8.01 42.94 -7.08
CA ASP A 877 -8.03 43.29 -8.51
C ASP A 877 -8.85 42.23 -9.30
N PRO A 878 -9.98 42.61 -9.94
CA PRO A 878 -10.83 41.68 -10.70
C PRO A 878 -10.17 41.10 -11.96
N SER A 879 -9.02 41.62 -12.39
CA SER A 879 -8.23 41.08 -13.51
C SER A 879 -7.23 39.97 -13.12
N ILE A 880 -7.13 39.69 -11.82
CA ILE A 880 -6.26 38.68 -11.24
C ILE A 880 -7.05 37.43 -10.84
N ILE A 881 -6.56 36.27 -11.26
CA ILE A 881 -7.09 34.96 -10.94
C ILE A 881 -6.09 34.26 -10.02
N ALA A 882 -6.55 33.84 -8.84
CA ALA A 882 -5.71 33.12 -7.90
C ALA A 882 -5.70 31.61 -8.23
N VAL A 883 -4.51 31.03 -8.31
CA VAL A 883 -4.31 29.59 -8.32
C VAL A 883 -4.16 29.15 -6.87
N GLU A 884 -5.08 28.31 -6.41
CA GLU A 884 -5.16 27.88 -5.02
C GLU A 884 -4.60 26.47 -4.83
N ALA A 885 -4.05 26.21 -3.66
CA ALA A 885 -3.67 24.87 -3.26
C ALA A 885 -4.93 24.03 -2.99
N PRO A 886 -5.08 22.85 -3.62
CA PRO A 886 -6.26 22.00 -3.42
C PRO A 886 -6.34 21.42 -2.00
N VAL A 887 -5.20 21.32 -1.31
CA VAL A 887 -5.06 20.75 0.03
C VAL A 887 -3.98 21.49 0.83
N ASP A 888 -3.97 21.34 2.15
CA ASP A 888 -2.84 21.76 2.98
C ASP A 888 -1.60 20.93 2.61
N ALA A 889 -0.49 21.57 2.25
CA ALA A 889 0.68 20.92 1.67
C ALA A 889 1.99 21.69 1.93
N ASN A 890 3.13 21.02 1.76
CA ASN A 890 4.41 21.69 1.50
C ASN A 890 4.54 21.97 -0.01
N VAL A 891 5.24 23.03 -0.39
CA VAL A 891 5.52 23.34 -1.80
C VAL A 891 6.83 22.66 -2.18
N TRP A 892 6.79 21.69 -3.08
CA TRP A 892 7.99 20.94 -3.50
C TRP A 892 8.73 21.66 -4.62
N LYS A 893 8.03 21.98 -5.71
CA LYS A 893 8.61 22.70 -6.85
C LYS A 893 7.65 23.78 -7.32
N VAL A 894 8.23 24.85 -7.84
CA VAL A 894 7.50 25.87 -8.60
C VAL A 894 8.12 25.86 -9.99
N GLU A 895 7.33 25.45 -10.98
CA GLU A 895 7.78 25.16 -12.36
C GLU A 895 7.62 26.36 -13.30
N VAL A 896 7.11 27.47 -12.76
CA VAL A 896 6.91 28.72 -13.48
C VAL A 896 7.64 29.85 -12.75
N VAL A 897 7.94 30.92 -13.47
CA VAL A 897 8.54 32.13 -12.92
C VAL A 897 7.58 33.29 -13.06
N GLU A 898 7.72 34.29 -12.20
CA GLU A 898 6.97 35.54 -12.33
C GLU A 898 7.21 36.15 -13.72
N GLY A 899 6.13 36.55 -14.36
CA GLY A 899 6.14 37.09 -15.72
C GLY A 899 6.01 36.06 -16.86
N ALA A 900 6.02 34.76 -16.57
CA ALA A 900 5.87 33.72 -17.59
C ALA A 900 4.46 33.68 -18.20
N LEU A 901 4.37 33.47 -19.52
CA LEU A 901 3.11 33.17 -20.22
C LEU A 901 2.79 31.68 -20.08
N LEU A 902 1.56 31.36 -19.67
CA LEU A 902 1.14 29.99 -19.40
C LEU A 902 0.41 29.37 -20.60
N LYS A 903 0.61 28.07 -20.80
CA LYS A 903 -0.10 27.22 -21.76
C LYS A 903 -1.26 26.46 -21.09
N PRO A 904 -2.28 26.01 -21.85
CA PRO A 904 -3.33 25.14 -21.33
C PRO A 904 -2.74 23.92 -20.59
N GLY A 905 -3.24 23.62 -19.37
CA GLY A 905 -2.79 22.47 -18.57
C GLY A 905 -1.34 22.53 -18.05
N GLN A 906 -0.66 23.67 -18.19
CA GLN A 906 0.72 23.83 -17.74
C GLN A 906 0.84 23.64 -16.23
N LEU A 907 1.90 22.93 -15.82
CA LEU A 907 2.24 22.71 -14.43
C LEU A 907 2.76 24.01 -13.83
N ILE A 908 2.14 24.46 -12.73
CA ILE A 908 2.50 25.70 -12.03
C ILE A 908 3.39 25.38 -10.84
N ALA A 909 2.95 24.45 -9.99
CA ALA A 909 3.69 24.00 -8.84
C ALA A 909 3.43 22.52 -8.58
N ILE A 910 4.35 21.85 -7.92
CA ILE A 910 4.13 20.54 -7.32
C ILE A 910 4.13 20.73 -5.82
N LEU A 911 3.03 20.33 -5.18
CA LEU A 911 2.89 20.30 -3.74
C LEU A 911 3.20 18.91 -3.21
N GLU A 912 3.58 18.82 -1.95
CA GLU A 912 3.71 17.59 -1.19
C GLU A 912 2.72 17.63 -0.02
N ALA A 913 1.67 16.81 -0.08
CA ALA A 913 0.75 16.61 1.03
C ALA A 913 0.50 15.13 1.21
N MET A 914 0.30 14.69 2.46
CA MET A 914 0.01 13.29 2.77
C MET A 914 1.08 12.31 2.23
N LYS A 915 2.34 12.76 2.08
CA LYS A 915 3.47 12.04 1.45
C LYS A 915 3.28 11.75 -0.05
N LEU A 916 2.41 12.49 -0.72
CA LEU A 916 2.14 12.39 -2.15
C LEU A 916 2.50 13.69 -2.85
N GLU A 917 2.96 13.58 -4.10
CA GLU A 917 3.18 14.70 -4.99
C GLU A 917 1.85 15.10 -5.67
N ILE A 918 1.43 16.34 -5.48
CA ILE A 918 0.19 16.89 -6.02
C ILE A 918 0.56 17.98 -7.03
N ALA A 919 0.36 17.67 -8.31
CA ALA A 919 0.56 18.62 -9.39
C ALA A 919 -0.56 19.66 -9.42
N VAL A 920 -0.22 20.93 -9.18
CA VAL A 920 -1.12 22.07 -9.36
C VAL A 920 -0.90 22.63 -10.75
N ARG A 921 -1.91 22.48 -11.60
CA ARG A 921 -1.91 22.91 -13.00
C ARG A 921 -2.78 24.14 -13.19
N LEU A 922 -2.60 24.82 -14.33
CA LEU A 922 -3.51 25.87 -14.78
C LEU A 922 -4.94 25.32 -14.88
N PRO A 923 -5.93 25.93 -14.19
CA PRO A 923 -7.33 25.50 -14.28
C PRO A 923 -7.92 25.62 -15.70
N ASP A 924 -8.82 24.69 -16.05
CA ASP A 924 -9.42 24.60 -17.39
C ASP A 924 -10.34 25.79 -17.76
N ASP A 925 -10.84 26.51 -16.77
CA ASP A 925 -11.62 27.74 -16.92
C ASP A 925 -10.74 28.99 -17.17
N VAL A 926 -9.43 28.86 -16.97
CA VAL A 926 -8.43 29.94 -17.06
C VAL A 926 -7.51 29.74 -18.28
N VAL A 927 -7.95 28.96 -19.26
CA VAL A 927 -7.14 28.60 -20.43
C VAL A 927 -6.91 29.80 -21.36
N PRO A 928 -5.68 30.01 -21.87
CA PRO A 928 -5.41 31.01 -22.90
C PRO A 928 -6.30 30.75 -24.13
N THR A 929 -6.99 31.78 -24.60
CA THR A 929 -7.82 31.70 -25.81
C THR A 929 -7.16 32.50 -26.93
N ALA A 930 -7.64 32.36 -28.18
CA ALA A 930 -7.12 33.13 -29.31
C ALA A 930 -7.15 34.66 -29.10
N SER A 931 -7.92 35.16 -28.13
CA SER A 931 -8.08 36.58 -27.79
C SER A 931 -7.50 37.00 -26.44
N SER A 932 -6.90 36.09 -25.64
CA SER A 932 -6.34 36.45 -24.33
C SER A 932 -5.16 35.58 -23.90
N LEU A 933 -4.14 36.25 -23.36
CA LEU A 933 -2.95 35.65 -22.76
C LEU A 933 -3.10 35.56 -21.25
N VAL A 934 -2.54 34.51 -20.64
CA VAL A 934 -2.49 34.35 -19.19
C VAL A 934 -1.04 34.40 -18.74
N LYS A 935 -0.73 35.34 -17.86
CA LYS A 935 0.62 35.61 -17.37
C LYS A 935 0.68 35.42 -15.85
N VAL A 936 1.77 34.87 -15.34
CA VAL A 936 2.03 34.85 -13.89
C VAL A 936 2.38 36.26 -13.43
N ASP A 937 1.50 36.90 -12.66
CA ASP A 937 1.69 38.25 -12.14
C ASP A 937 2.59 38.22 -10.89
N LYS A 938 2.33 37.27 -9.98
CA LYS A 938 3.10 37.08 -8.75
C LYS A 938 3.08 35.63 -8.27
N LEU A 939 4.21 35.15 -7.78
CA LEU A 939 4.30 33.89 -7.06
C LEU A 939 4.23 34.16 -5.55
N LEU A 940 3.29 33.50 -4.88
CA LEU A 940 3.02 33.70 -3.46
C LEU A 940 3.67 32.62 -2.59
N VAL A 941 4.28 31.61 -3.21
CA VAL A 941 4.93 30.51 -2.52
C VAL A 941 6.30 30.19 -3.12
N ARG A 942 7.18 29.62 -2.28
CA ARG A 942 8.51 29.11 -2.69
C ARG A 942 8.68 27.63 -2.33
N PRO A 943 9.55 26.89 -3.03
CA PRO A 943 9.94 25.55 -2.61
C PRO A 943 10.36 25.51 -1.13
N GLY A 944 9.80 24.58 -0.36
CA GLY A 944 10.02 24.40 1.07
C GLY A 944 8.99 25.09 1.99
N GLU A 945 8.09 25.93 1.47
CA GLU A 945 7.04 26.58 2.26
C GLU A 945 5.78 25.70 2.45
N THR A 946 4.99 25.95 3.49
CA THR A 946 3.68 25.30 3.70
C THR A 946 2.55 26.19 3.20
N VAL A 947 1.62 25.63 2.43
CA VAL A 947 0.39 26.28 1.95
C VAL A 947 -0.83 25.55 2.52
N LYS A 948 -1.90 26.27 2.89
CA LYS A 948 -3.18 25.67 3.30
C LYS A 948 -4.06 25.39 2.09
N ALA A 949 -5.06 24.51 2.20
CA ALA A 949 -6.11 24.32 1.21
C ALA A 949 -6.86 25.65 1.00
N GLY A 950 -7.02 26.06 -0.26
CA GLY A 950 -7.52 27.40 -0.63
C GLY A 950 -6.47 28.51 -0.44
N GLY A 951 -5.27 28.19 0.04
CA GLY A 951 -4.14 29.10 0.10
C GLY A 951 -3.62 29.39 -1.30
N LYS A 952 -3.26 30.65 -1.57
CA LYS A 952 -2.92 31.12 -2.92
C LYS A 952 -1.46 30.79 -3.22
N ILE A 953 -1.23 30.10 -4.34
CA ILE A 953 0.08 29.68 -4.84
C ILE A 953 0.64 30.72 -5.80
N ALA A 954 -0.17 31.12 -6.77
CA ALA A 954 0.20 32.07 -7.81
C ALA A 954 -0.99 32.99 -8.12
N LEU A 955 -0.69 34.23 -8.47
CA LEU A 955 -1.64 35.18 -9.01
C LEU A 955 -1.41 35.29 -10.51
N LEU A 956 -2.44 35.03 -11.29
CA LEU A 956 -2.41 35.05 -12.74
C LEU A 956 -3.17 36.28 -13.25
N ARG A 957 -2.62 37.00 -14.21
CA ARG A 957 -3.30 38.10 -14.89
C ARG A 957 -3.74 37.65 -16.28
N LYS A 958 -5.01 37.86 -16.59
CA LYS A 958 -5.55 37.63 -17.94
C LYS A 958 -5.51 38.95 -18.71
N THR A 959 -4.73 39.01 -19.78
CA THR A 959 -4.58 40.22 -20.62
C THR A 959 -5.20 39.96 -22.00
N PRO A 960 -6.08 40.85 -22.49
CA PRO A 960 -6.54 40.77 -23.87
C PRO A 960 -5.37 40.99 -24.83
N ILE A 961 -5.36 40.25 -25.94
CA ILE A 961 -4.43 40.53 -27.05
C ILE A 961 -5.03 41.74 -27.78
N GLU A 962 -4.45 42.93 -27.60
CA GLU A 962 -4.76 44.08 -28.48
C GLU A 962 -4.13 43.83 -29.86
N ASP A 963 -4.92 44.04 -30.92
CA ASP A 963 -4.58 43.80 -32.33
C ASP A 963 -3.30 44.51 -32.81
#